data_AF-A0A5J5SFY6-F1
#
_entry.id   AF-A0A5J5SFY6-F1
#
_cell.length_a   1.000
_cell.length_b   1.000
_cell.length_c   1.000
_cell.angle_alpha   90.00
_cell.angle_beta   90.00
_cell.angle_gamma   90.00
#
_symmetry.space_group_name_H-M   'P 1'
#
loop_
_entity.id
_entity.type
_entity.pdbx_description
1 polymer ?
#
loop_
_entity_poly.entity_id
_entity_poly.type
_entity_poly.pdbx_seq_one_letter_code
_entity_poly.pdbx_strand_id
1 'polypeptide(L)'
;MVLTTLDSAVHWATSSPIGPVHINCPFREPLDDCPQNWKSSCLEGLDTWRSNTEPFTKYIIVQHSYLCNTATRGQMEEVLEKIRRVNKGILVVGAISAEDEVWAVLLMAKYLQWPVVADILSGIRLRELLSSSPEVEESILFVDYLDHALLSDSVRDLVQFDVIVQIGSRITSNRISQMLEKCFPCSYILVDNHPHRHDPSHFVTHRIQSSAIEFANILMKAQIPNRSRKWHYYLQALNMMVGQEISFHLSVEHSLSEPYIAHVISEALSAESALFIGNSMVIRDADMYGCNWTSDNHSVADMMLKTELPCTGILVAGNRGASGIDGLLSTAIGFAVGCNKRVLCVVGDISFLHDTNGLAILKQRMLRKPMTILVINNRGGAIFSLLPVADITDPRVLNQYFYTSHNISIHGLCEAHGVKHLEVKTKMELHEALISSQKGDTDCVIEVESSIDSNATFHSYIRKFACRAAEHALGVISKLSPPESMSQGCHCKIQSISYSVYRIQLCAPPTSSVLYHDRSIFYRDGFILSLTLEDGSIGYGEVAPLEISQENLLDVEEQLRFLFHVMKGVTINYFLPMLKSSFSSWIWKTLGIPVCSLFPSVRCGLEMAILNAIAMSHGSSLLNILYPLRERTEEKSENLASIRICALIDSSGTPEEVARIAVDLVEEGFTAIKIKVARRADPVEDAAVIQEVRKKVGCHIDLRVDANRNWTYEQAIKFGFLVKDYNLQYIEEPVQHESDIIRYCEESGLPVALDETIDNCPENPLNLLVKYNHHQIVALGSTILFLHGFLGTNEEWVPIMHAISGSARCISVDLPGHGATKIKNCGDDKAALRSLLSIEIIADLLLKLIEHVTPDKVTLVGYSMGARIALYMALKFSDKGLLYYREVLD
;
A
#
# COMPACT_ATOMS: atom_id res chain seq x y z
N MET A 1 33.12 -51.59 14.26
CA MET A 1 33.85 -50.33 14.01
C MET A 1 33.27 -49.59 12.82
N VAL A 2 33.52 -49.96 11.55
CA VAL A 2 33.00 -49.18 10.39
C VAL A 2 31.48 -48.99 10.46
N LEU A 3 30.68 -50.07 10.52
CA LEU A 3 29.22 -49.98 10.59
C LEU A 3 28.75 -49.14 11.78
N THR A 4 29.21 -49.48 13.00
CA THR A 4 28.92 -48.74 14.24
C THR A 4 29.30 -47.25 14.19
N THR A 5 30.35 -46.88 13.44
CA THR A 5 30.77 -45.48 13.25
C THR A 5 29.88 -44.76 12.24
N LEU A 6 29.45 -45.44 11.16
CA LEU A 6 28.49 -44.90 10.21
C LEU A 6 27.11 -44.71 10.86
N ASP A 7 26.59 -45.71 11.59
CA ASP A 7 25.34 -45.61 12.34
C ASP A 7 25.38 -44.44 13.34
N SER A 8 26.49 -44.29 14.07
CA SER A 8 26.67 -43.18 15.02
C SER A 8 26.72 -41.83 14.32
N ALA A 9 27.40 -41.72 13.17
CA ALA A 9 27.48 -40.49 12.41
C ALA A 9 26.10 -40.09 11.84
N VAL A 10 25.34 -41.04 11.30
CA VAL A 10 23.96 -40.82 10.84
C VAL A 10 23.06 -40.42 12.01
N HIS A 11 23.16 -41.08 13.17
CA HIS A 11 22.40 -40.72 14.36
C HIS A 11 22.69 -39.28 14.82
N TRP A 12 23.96 -38.88 14.93
CA TRP A 12 24.33 -37.51 15.32
C TRP A 12 23.98 -36.46 14.25
N ALA A 13 23.97 -36.82 12.97
CA ALA A 13 23.56 -35.90 11.91
C ALA A 13 22.04 -35.65 11.87
N THR A 14 21.23 -36.62 12.29
CA THR A 14 19.76 -36.60 12.15
C THR A 14 18.98 -36.40 13.46
N SER A 15 19.63 -36.55 14.62
CA SER A 15 19.01 -36.29 15.93
C SER A 15 19.24 -34.85 16.38
N SER A 16 18.34 -34.29 17.18
CA SER A 16 18.49 -32.90 17.67
C SER A 16 19.70 -32.78 18.62
N PRO A 17 20.68 -31.87 18.38
CA PRO A 17 20.72 -30.85 17.34
C PRO A 17 21.19 -31.40 15.98
N ILE A 18 20.35 -31.28 14.96
CA ILE A 18 20.64 -31.70 13.58
C ILE A 18 21.83 -30.88 13.05
N GLY A 19 22.83 -31.54 12.46
CA GLY A 19 24.06 -30.85 12.03
C GLY A 19 25.04 -31.71 11.21
N PRO A 20 26.11 -31.10 10.69
CA PRO A 20 27.11 -31.80 9.89
C PRO A 20 28.01 -32.70 10.75
N VAL A 21 28.34 -33.89 10.22
CA VAL A 21 29.30 -34.83 10.81
C VAL A 21 30.47 -35.06 9.86
N HIS A 22 31.69 -35.15 10.40
CA HIS A 22 32.91 -35.37 9.62
C HIS A 22 33.43 -36.80 9.83
N ILE A 23 33.48 -37.58 8.75
CA ILE A 23 34.01 -38.95 8.73
C ILE A 23 35.28 -38.96 7.88
N ASN A 24 36.44 -39.01 8.55
CA ASN A 24 37.73 -39.12 7.86
C ASN A 24 38.03 -40.59 7.52
N CYS A 25 38.15 -40.91 6.23
CA CYS A 25 38.39 -42.25 5.70
C CYS A 25 39.80 -42.35 5.07
N PRO A 26 40.85 -42.67 5.86
CA PRO A 26 42.21 -42.78 5.35
C PRO A 26 42.41 -44.10 4.59
N PHE A 27 42.39 -44.04 3.26
CA PHE A 27 42.79 -45.15 2.39
C PHE A 27 44.31 -45.16 2.20
N ARG A 28 44.89 -46.34 1.97
CA ARG A 28 46.30 -46.52 1.61
C ARG A 28 46.41 -46.90 0.13
N GLU A 29 47.51 -46.50 -0.49
CA GLU A 29 47.83 -46.92 -1.85
C GLU A 29 47.98 -48.46 -1.97
N PRO A 30 47.65 -49.04 -3.14
CA PRO A 30 47.13 -48.34 -4.32
C PRO A 30 45.63 -48.03 -4.21
N LEU A 31 45.19 -46.98 -4.91
CA LEU A 31 43.80 -46.50 -4.94
C LEU A 31 43.10 -46.81 -6.27
N ASP A 32 43.70 -47.67 -7.09
CA ASP A 32 43.14 -48.08 -8.39
C ASP A 32 42.11 -49.21 -8.25
N ASP A 33 41.24 -49.35 -9.25
CA ASP A 33 40.28 -50.45 -9.34
C ASP A 33 40.97 -51.74 -9.84
N CYS A 34 41.99 -52.18 -9.09
CA CYS A 34 42.63 -53.47 -9.25
C CYS A 34 41.83 -54.51 -8.44
N PRO A 35 41.02 -55.39 -9.06
CA PRO A 35 40.09 -56.26 -8.36
C PRO A 35 40.82 -57.36 -7.57
N GLN A 36 41.19 -57.06 -6.33
CA GLN A 36 41.67 -58.05 -5.36
C GLN A 36 40.49 -58.76 -4.70
N ASN A 37 40.59 -60.08 -4.55
CA ASN A 37 39.61 -60.85 -3.80
C ASN A 37 39.59 -60.40 -2.33
N TRP A 38 38.49 -59.77 -1.92
CA TRP A 38 38.27 -59.33 -0.54
C TRP A 38 38.38 -60.53 0.41
N LYS A 39 39.14 -60.41 1.50
CA LYS A 39 39.21 -61.44 2.54
C LYS A 39 37.85 -61.61 3.20
N SER A 40 37.11 -62.65 2.83
CA SER A 40 35.78 -62.98 3.36
C SER A 40 35.73 -63.01 4.89
N SER A 41 36.86 -63.34 5.54
CA SER A 41 37.00 -63.37 6.99
C SER A 41 36.78 -62.04 7.72
N CYS A 42 36.76 -60.90 7.03
CA CYS A 42 36.35 -59.63 7.64
C CYS A 42 34.84 -59.34 7.57
N LEU A 43 34.06 -60.25 6.96
CA LEU A 43 32.60 -60.20 6.89
C LEU A 43 31.92 -61.31 7.71
N GLU A 44 32.70 -62.21 8.33
CA GLU A 44 32.19 -63.28 9.19
C GLU A 44 31.34 -62.73 10.33
N GLY A 45 30.14 -63.28 10.51
CA GLY A 45 29.19 -62.85 11.54
C GLY A 45 28.36 -61.61 11.18
N LEU A 46 28.58 -61.01 10.00
CA LEU A 46 27.73 -59.93 9.47
C LEU A 46 26.57 -60.44 8.60
N ASP A 47 26.44 -61.76 8.41
CA ASP A 47 25.49 -62.38 7.47
C ASP A 47 24.03 -61.98 7.76
N THR A 48 23.63 -61.94 9.04
CA THR A 48 22.30 -61.49 9.47
C THR A 48 22.05 -60.01 9.18
N TRP A 49 23.08 -59.16 9.27
CA TRP A 49 22.97 -57.74 8.90
C TRP A 49 22.88 -57.58 7.38
N ARG A 50 23.73 -58.28 6.62
CA ARG A 50 23.72 -58.31 5.15
C ARG A 50 22.42 -58.85 4.55
N SER A 51 21.62 -59.60 5.30
CA SER A 51 20.32 -60.11 4.87
C SER A 51 19.13 -59.18 5.17
N ASN A 52 19.36 -57.95 5.65
CA ASN A 52 18.29 -56.97 5.90
C ASN A 52 18.77 -55.52 5.64
N THR A 53 17.88 -54.54 5.85
CA THR A 53 18.11 -53.10 5.56
C THR A 53 18.21 -52.22 6.81
N GLU A 54 18.35 -52.80 7.99
CA GLU A 54 18.43 -52.08 9.26
C GLU A 54 19.87 -51.59 9.55
N PRO A 55 20.03 -50.47 10.29
CA PRO A 55 21.33 -50.07 10.82
C PRO A 55 21.86 -51.16 11.77
N PHE A 56 23.18 -51.33 11.79
CA PHE A 56 23.83 -52.33 12.65
C PHE A 56 23.71 -51.94 14.14
N THR A 57 23.62 -50.64 14.40
CA THR A 57 23.45 -50.03 15.73
C THR A 57 22.12 -49.27 15.79
N LYS A 58 21.14 -49.80 16.53
CA LYS A 58 19.84 -49.12 16.71
C LYS A 58 19.89 -48.16 17.91
N TYR A 59 19.84 -46.86 17.63
CA TYR A 59 19.76 -45.82 18.66
C TYR A 59 18.32 -45.67 19.15
N ILE A 60 17.97 -46.43 20.20
CA ILE A 60 16.63 -46.42 20.80
C ILE A 60 16.49 -45.21 21.73
N ILE A 61 15.84 -44.14 21.24
CA ILE A 61 15.42 -43.02 22.08
C ILE A 61 14.22 -43.49 22.93
N VAL A 62 14.46 -43.73 24.21
CA VAL A 62 13.38 -43.97 25.18
C VAL A 62 12.68 -42.65 25.48
N GLN A 63 11.72 -42.27 24.63
CA GLN A 63 10.78 -41.22 24.96
C GLN A 63 10.03 -41.60 26.24
N HIS A 64 10.02 -40.72 27.24
CA HIS A 64 9.16 -40.84 28.43
C HIS A 64 7.71 -40.44 28.10
N SER A 65 7.12 -41.10 27.10
CA SER A 65 5.70 -41.00 26.79
C SER A 65 4.85 -41.73 27.85
N TYR A 66 3.55 -41.41 27.87
CA TYR A 66 2.52 -41.97 28.77
C TYR A 66 2.59 -41.66 30.27
N LEU A 67 3.74 -41.30 30.84
CA LEU A 67 3.82 -40.66 32.16
C LEU A 67 4.74 -39.44 32.13
N CYS A 68 4.16 -38.27 31.81
CA CYS A 68 4.78 -37.00 32.15
C CYS A 68 5.07 -37.00 33.66
N ASN A 69 6.33 -36.86 34.03
CA ASN A 69 6.74 -36.68 35.42
C ASN A 69 5.93 -35.52 36.03
N THR A 70 5.51 -35.63 37.30
CA THR A 70 4.62 -34.65 37.94
C THR A 70 5.17 -33.23 37.86
N ALA A 71 6.51 -33.07 37.95
CA ALA A 71 7.22 -31.83 37.70
C ALA A 71 7.01 -31.28 36.28
N THR A 72 7.27 -32.06 35.23
CA THR A 72 7.12 -31.65 33.83
C THR A 72 5.67 -31.32 33.48
N ARG A 73 4.71 -32.07 34.04
CA ARG A 73 3.28 -31.74 33.89
C ARG A 73 2.94 -30.41 34.57
N GLY A 74 3.50 -30.14 35.74
CA GLY A 74 3.34 -28.84 36.43
C GLY A 74 3.95 -27.67 35.66
N GLN A 75 5.15 -27.84 35.10
CA GLN A 75 5.81 -26.83 34.26
C GLN A 75 5.00 -26.49 33.00
N MET A 76 4.44 -27.50 32.33
CA MET A 76 3.57 -27.27 31.17
C MET A 76 2.25 -26.62 31.57
N GLU A 77 1.68 -27.00 32.72
CA GLU A 77 0.46 -26.37 33.25
C GLU A 77 0.67 -24.89 33.63
N GLU A 78 1.85 -24.51 34.13
CA GLU A 78 2.22 -23.11 34.37
C GLU A 78 2.21 -22.27 33.08
N VAL A 79 2.79 -22.82 31.99
CA VAL A 79 2.76 -22.18 30.67
C VAL A 79 1.34 -22.05 30.14
N LEU A 80 0.54 -23.13 30.24
CA LEU A 80 -0.87 -23.12 29.82
C LEU A 80 -1.69 -22.13 30.65
N GLU A 81 -1.41 -21.99 31.95
CA GLU A 81 -2.08 -21.02 32.81
C GLU A 81 -1.74 -19.57 32.43
N LYS A 82 -0.49 -19.26 32.05
CA LYS A 82 -0.12 -17.94 31.49
C LYS A 82 -0.91 -17.65 30.21
N ILE A 83 -0.98 -18.62 29.30
CA ILE A 83 -1.74 -18.53 28.05
C ILE A 83 -3.25 -18.31 28.32
N ARG A 84 -3.86 -19.05 29.26
CA ARG A 84 -5.29 -18.89 29.63
C ARG A 84 -5.62 -17.56 30.31
N ARG A 85 -4.65 -16.94 30.99
CA ARG A 85 -4.82 -15.68 31.75
C ARG A 85 -4.51 -14.41 30.94
N VAL A 86 -4.10 -14.55 29.67
CA VAL A 86 -3.73 -13.45 28.78
C VAL A 86 -4.84 -12.40 28.59
N ASN A 87 -4.45 -11.15 28.29
CA ASN A 87 -5.33 -10.13 27.71
C ASN A 87 -4.83 -9.69 26.31
N LYS A 88 -3.52 -9.45 26.17
CA LYS A 88 -2.81 -9.17 24.91
C LYS A 88 -1.81 -10.29 24.61
N GLY A 89 -2.23 -11.28 23.82
CA GLY A 89 -1.36 -12.32 23.28
C GLY A 89 -0.85 -12.00 21.88
N ILE A 90 0.25 -12.63 21.47
CA ILE A 90 0.74 -12.66 20.09
C ILE A 90 1.35 -14.04 19.77
N LEU A 91 1.05 -14.56 18.58
CA LEU A 91 1.69 -15.74 18.01
C LEU A 91 2.71 -15.28 16.96
N VAL A 92 3.99 -15.51 17.22
CA VAL A 92 5.07 -15.22 16.28
C VAL A 92 5.54 -16.52 15.66
N VAL A 93 5.68 -16.57 14.33
CA VAL A 93 6.12 -17.76 13.60
C VAL A 93 7.43 -17.44 12.90
N GLY A 94 8.53 -18.04 13.37
CA GLY A 94 9.83 -17.98 12.72
C GLY A 94 9.99 -19.07 11.66
N ALA A 95 11.24 -19.45 11.41
CA ALA A 95 11.56 -20.54 10.49
C ALA A 95 11.02 -21.89 11.00
N ILE A 96 10.22 -22.57 10.17
CA ILE A 96 9.74 -23.96 10.34
C ILE A 96 10.08 -24.77 9.08
N SER A 97 10.20 -26.09 9.19
CA SER A 97 10.89 -26.89 8.15
C SER A 97 10.07 -27.98 7.46
N ALA A 98 8.84 -28.25 7.90
CA ALA A 98 7.95 -29.22 7.28
C ALA A 98 6.52 -28.68 7.11
N GLU A 99 5.81 -29.18 6.10
CA GLU A 99 4.42 -28.78 5.82
C GLU A 99 3.49 -29.12 7.00
N ASP A 100 3.74 -30.22 7.71
CA ASP A 100 3.01 -30.59 8.94
C ASP A 100 3.18 -29.56 10.08
N GLU A 101 4.30 -28.84 10.12
CA GLU A 101 4.49 -27.73 11.08
C GLU A 101 3.68 -26.49 10.69
N VAL A 102 3.56 -26.20 9.39
CA VAL A 102 2.68 -25.14 8.85
C VAL A 102 1.24 -25.43 9.25
N TRP A 103 0.76 -26.66 9.03
CA TRP A 103 -0.57 -27.11 9.44
C TRP A 103 -0.79 -26.98 10.96
N ALA A 104 0.17 -27.42 11.77
CA ALA A 104 0.09 -27.29 13.22
C ALA A 104 0.04 -25.82 13.69
N VAL A 105 0.80 -24.92 13.07
CA VAL A 105 0.79 -23.48 13.37
C VAL A 105 -0.53 -22.82 13.00
N LEU A 106 -1.09 -23.12 11.81
CA LEU A 106 -2.39 -22.58 11.39
C LEU A 106 -3.54 -23.08 12.29
N LEU A 107 -3.48 -24.32 12.77
CA LEU A 107 -4.41 -24.85 13.79
C LEU A 107 -4.25 -24.12 15.14
N MET A 108 -3.03 -23.87 15.60
CA MET A 108 -2.79 -23.09 16.83
C MET A 108 -3.30 -21.64 16.70
N ALA A 109 -3.10 -21.00 15.55
CA ALA A 109 -3.60 -19.67 15.28
C ALA A 109 -5.15 -19.61 15.32
N LYS A 110 -5.82 -20.54 14.63
CA LYS A 110 -7.29 -20.70 14.65
C LYS A 110 -7.83 -20.99 16.06
N TYR A 111 -7.11 -21.78 16.86
CA TYR A 111 -7.51 -22.14 18.23
C TYR A 111 -7.33 -21.00 19.24
N LEU A 112 -6.22 -20.26 19.14
CA LEU A 112 -5.93 -19.13 20.02
C LEU A 112 -6.75 -17.87 19.68
N GLN A 113 -7.03 -17.63 18.40
CA GLN A 113 -7.56 -16.37 17.85
C GLN A 113 -6.69 -15.14 18.19
N TRP A 114 -5.41 -15.37 18.48
CA TRP A 114 -4.43 -14.32 18.72
C TRP A 114 -3.95 -13.72 17.38
N PRO A 115 -3.51 -12.45 17.36
CA PRO A 115 -2.80 -11.88 16.22
C PRO A 115 -1.56 -12.70 15.88
N VAL A 116 -1.37 -12.99 14.59
CA VAL A 116 -0.26 -13.79 14.07
C VAL A 116 0.72 -12.90 13.30
N VAL A 117 2.01 -13.06 13.58
CA VAL A 117 3.11 -12.46 12.81
C VAL A 117 3.94 -13.57 12.22
N ALA A 118 3.94 -13.67 10.89
CA ALA A 118 4.60 -14.72 10.13
C ALA A 118 5.86 -14.18 9.45
N ASP A 119 7.03 -14.68 9.86
CA ASP A 119 8.30 -14.48 9.17
C ASP A 119 8.24 -15.08 7.76
N ILE A 120 8.98 -14.57 6.80
CA ILE A 120 9.08 -15.16 5.46
C ILE A 120 9.50 -16.65 5.48
N LEU A 121 10.39 -17.09 6.39
CA LEU A 121 10.76 -18.50 6.56
C LEU A 121 9.69 -19.36 7.28
N SER A 122 8.57 -18.78 7.72
CA SER A 122 7.45 -19.57 8.23
C SER A 122 6.65 -20.28 7.14
N GLY A 123 6.81 -19.86 5.88
CA GLY A 123 5.95 -20.29 4.76
C GLY A 123 4.53 -19.74 4.77
N ILE A 124 4.09 -19.10 5.87
CA ILE A 124 2.74 -18.55 6.06
C ILE A 124 2.67 -17.08 5.60
N ARG A 125 3.82 -16.41 5.40
CA ARG A 125 3.89 -15.04 4.90
C ARG A 125 3.28 -14.89 3.51
N LEU A 126 3.68 -15.73 2.57
CA LEU A 126 3.20 -15.76 1.17
C LEU A 126 2.11 -16.84 0.96
N ARG A 127 1.24 -17.01 1.95
CA ARG A 127 0.14 -17.99 1.96
C ARG A 127 -0.80 -17.84 0.76
N GLU A 128 -1.25 -18.98 0.25
CA GLU A 128 -2.35 -19.08 -0.71
C GLU A 128 -3.68 -19.06 0.06
N LEU A 129 -4.59 -18.14 -0.29
CA LEU A 129 -5.95 -18.10 0.24
C LEU A 129 -6.85 -19.03 -0.57
N LEU A 130 -7.60 -19.92 0.11
CA LEU A 130 -8.42 -20.93 -0.55
C LEU A 130 -9.74 -20.37 -1.13
N SER A 131 -10.20 -19.22 -0.63
CA SER A 131 -11.26 -18.42 -1.24
C SER A 131 -11.05 -16.94 -0.95
N SER A 132 -11.56 -16.08 -1.84
CA SER A 132 -11.56 -14.61 -1.71
C SER A 132 -12.70 -14.07 -0.83
N SER A 133 -13.38 -14.93 -0.07
CA SER A 133 -14.50 -14.56 0.80
C SER A 133 -14.03 -13.90 2.10
N PRO A 134 -14.63 -12.78 2.57
CA PRO A 134 -14.20 -12.09 3.80
C PRO A 134 -14.20 -12.97 5.05
N GLU A 135 -15.06 -13.99 5.10
CA GLU A 135 -15.18 -14.97 6.19
C GLU A 135 -13.87 -15.74 6.48
N VAL A 136 -12.96 -15.83 5.49
CA VAL A 136 -11.63 -16.43 5.61
C VAL A 136 -10.73 -15.57 6.52
N GLU A 137 -10.74 -14.25 6.33
CA GLU A 137 -9.94 -13.30 7.11
C GLU A 137 -10.46 -13.12 8.55
N GLU A 138 -11.76 -13.33 8.79
CA GLU A 138 -12.34 -13.32 10.15
C GLU A 138 -11.82 -14.45 11.06
N SER A 139 -11.24 -15.51 10.49
CA SER A 139 -10.84 -16.72 11.24
C SER A 139 -9.44 -16.66 11.86
N ILE A 140 -8.49 -15.96 11.23
CA ILE A 140 -7.10 -15.77 11.71
C ILE A 140 -6.61 -14.37 11.31
N LEU A 141 -6.36 -13.51 12.29
CA LEU A 141 -5.75 -12.20 12.06
C LEU A 141 -4.24 -12.33 11.84
N PHE A 142 -3.82 -12.20 10.59
CA PHE A 142 -2.42 -11.95 10.25
C PHE A 142 -2.10 -10.46 10.29
N VAL A 143 -0.98 -10.10 10.92
CA VAL A 143 -0.50 -8.71 11.06
C VAL A 143 0.78 -8.55 10.22
N ASP A 144 0.69 -8.90 8.93
CA ASP A 144 1.81 -8.92 7.98
C ASP A 144 2.59 -7.59 7.95
N TYR A 145 1.89 -6.45 8.02
CA TYR A 145 2.48 -5.12 7.93
C TYR A 145 2.90 -4.53 9.30
N LEU A 146 3.02 -5.37 10.33
CA LEU A 146 3.48 -4.92 11.66
C LEU A 146 4.88 -4.29 11.62
N ASP A 147 5.80 -4.77 10.77
CA ASP A 147 7.15 -4.19 10.65
C ASP A 147 7.06 -2.69 10.36
N HIS A 148 6.34 -2.28 9.31
CA HIS A 148 6.15 -0.86 8.98
C HIS A 148 5.27 -0.12 9.99
N ALA A 149 4.26 -0.75 10.59
CA ALA A 149 3.45 -0.10 11.62
C ALA A 149 4.30 0.32 12.85
N LEU A 150 5.31 -0.48 13.19
CA LEU A 150 6.31 -0.20 14.24
C LEU A 150 7.32 0.90 13.87
N LEU A 151 7.17 1.61 12.74
CA LEU A 151 7.93 2.84 12.46
C LEU A 151 7.43 4.01 13.31
N SER A 152 6.14 4.03 13.69
CA SER A 152 5.60 5.08 14.55
C SER A 152 5.89 4.81 16.03
N ASP A 153 6.43 5.81 16.72
CA ASP A 153 6.60 5.80 18.18
C ASP A 153 5.27 5.54 18.90
N SER A 154 4.18 6.17 18.44
CA SER A 154 2.85 6.03 19.05
C SER A 154 2.31 4.61 18.98
N VAL A 155 2.66 3.86 17.92
CA VAL A 155 2.31 2.45 17.77
C VAL A 155 3.24 1.57 18.60
N ARG A 156 4.56 1.84 18.62
CA ARG A 156 5.53 1.10 19.44
C ARG A 156 5.21 1.15 20.94
N ASP A 157 4.70 2.27 21.43
CA ASP A 157 4.35 2.42 22.86
C ASP A 157 2.99 1.79 23.21
N LEU A 158 2.07 1.64 22.24
CA LEU A 158 0.79 0.94 22.39
C LEU A 158 0.93 -0.60 22.32
N VAL A 159 1.83 -1.07 21.44
CA VAL A 159 2.07 -2.48 21.11
C VAL A 159 2.99 -3.12 22.16
N GLN A 160 2.39 -3.43 23.30
CA GLN A 160 2.95 -4.24 24.39
C GLN A 160 2.10 -5.51 24.54
N PHE A 161 2.72 -6.66 24.76
CA PHE A 161 2.05 -7.97 24.91
C PHE A 161 2.34 -8.61 26.27
N ASP A 162 1.34 -9.24 26.89
CA ASP A 162 1.49 -9.92 28.18
C ASP A 162 2.20 -11.29 28.00
N VAL A 163 1.88 -11.96 26.89
CA VAL A 163 2.36 -13.30 26.52
C VAL A 163 2.74 -13.31 25.05
N ILE A 164 3.97 -13.72 24.76
CA ILE A 164 4.48 -13.97 23.41
C ILE A 164 4.64 -15.48 23.30
N VAL A 165 4.00 -16.12 22.32
CA VAL A 165 4.33 -17.49 21.93
C VAL A 165 5.04 -17.42 20.59
N GLN A 166 6.32 -17.80 20.55
CA GLN A 166 7.07 -17.96 19.31
C GLN A 166 7.21 -19.45 18.96
N ILE A 167 6.83 -19.83 17.74
CA ILE A 167 7.08 -21.14 17.16
C ILE A 167 8.24 -21.03 16.17
N GLY A 168 9.23 -21.92 16.27
CA GLY A 168 10.45 -21.83 15.49
C GLY A 168 11.38 -20.70 15.95
N SER A 169 12.46 -20.46 15.21
CA SER A 169 13.46 -19.44 15.54
C SER A 169 13.91 -18.64 14.31
N ARG A 170 14.85 -17.70 14.50
CA ARG A 170 15.46 -16.87 13.42
C ARG A 170 14.51 -15.90 12.72
N ILE A 171 13.88 -15.00 13.49
CA ILE A 171 13.12 -13.86 12.94
C ILE A 171 14.04 -12.96 12.08
N THR A 172 13.52 -12.51 10.95
CA THR A 172 14.20 -11.70 9.92
C THR A 172 14.03 -10.21 10.19
N SER A 173 12.83 -9.75 10.55
CA SER A 173 12.61 -8.39 11.00
C SER A 173 13.34 -8.06 12.32
N ASN A 174 14.25 -7.10 12.22
CA ASN A 174 14.90 -6.45 13.36
C ASN A 174 13.90 -5.58 14.17
N ARG A 175 12.88 -4.98 13.53
CA ARG A 175 11.94 -4.06 14.20
C ARG A 175 10.92 -4.81 15.05
N ILE A 176 10.43 -5.96 14.58
CA ILE A 176 9.64 -6.91 15.36
C ILE A 176 10.49 -7.45 16.51
N SER A 177 11.75 -7.85 16.27
CA SER A 177 12.65 -8.32 17.33
C SER A 177 12.80 -7.28 18.47
N GLN A 178 13.09 -6.02 18.14
CA GLN A 178 13.19 -4.91 19.11
C GLN A 178 11.86 -4.61 19.84
N MET A 179 10.72 -4.85 19.21
CA MET A 179 9.40 -4.73 19.86
C MET A 179 9.18 -5.85 20.88
N LEU A 180 9.56 -7.10 20.55
CA LEU A 180 9.47 -8.23 21.49
C LEU A 180 10.39 -8.01 22.71
N GLU A 181 11.60 -7.46 22.51
CA GLU A 181 12.50 -7.03 23.59
C GLU A 181 11.86 -5.97 24.50
N LYS A 182 11.25 -4.93 23.90
CA LYS A 182 10.54 -3.86 24.63
C LYS A 182 9.33 -4.32 25.44
N CYS A 183 8.77 -5.50 25.17
CA CYS A 183 7.68 -6.06 25.96
C CYS A 183 8.16 -6.63 27.32
N PHE A 184 9.46 -6.74 27.56
CA PHE A 184 9.98 -7.29 28.82
C PHE A 184 9.71 -6.34 30.02
N PRO A 185 9.22 -6.83 31.17
CA PRO A 185 8.97 -8.23 31.54
C PRO A 185 7.59 -8.76 31.09
N CYS A 186 7.59 -9.71 30.17
CA CYS A 186 6.42 -10.45 29.69
C CYS A 186 6.67 -11.97 29.70
N SER A 187 5.62 -12.77 29.51
CA SER A 187 5.77 -14.22 29.38
C SER A 187 6.14 -14.62 27.95
N TYR A 188 7.40 -14.43 27.59
CA TYR A 188 7.99 -14.92 26.33
C TYR A 188 8.23 -16.44 26.39
N ILE A 189 7.42 -17.19 25.64
CA ILE A 189 7.49 -18.64 25.46
C ILE A 189 8.04 -18.92 24.05
N LEU A 190 9.16 -19.65 23.97
CA LEU A 190 9.77 -20.08 22.71
C LEU A 190 9.68 -21.60 22.56
N VAL A 191 9.06 -22.06 21.48
CA VAL A 191 8.90 -23.47 21.12
C VAL A 191 9.83 -23.79 19.94
N ASP A 192 10.89 -24.54 20.21
CA ASP A 192 11.91 -24.92 19.24
C ASP A 192 12.60 -26.22 19.69
N ASN A 193 12.58 -27.25 18.83
CA ASN A 193 13.13 -28.59 19.08
C ASN A 193 14.67 -28.61 19.24
N HIS A 194 15.36 -27.52 18.89
CA HIS A 194 16.80 -27.41 19.09
C HIS A 194 17.15 -27.29 20.60
N PRO A 195 18.13 -28.02 21.14
CA PRO A 195 18.49 -27.98 22.56
C PRO A 195 19.29 -26.74 22.97
N HIS A 196 19.91 -26.02 22.04
CA HIS A 196 20.74 -24.85 22.36
C HIS A 196 19.95 -23.53 22.29
N ARG A 197 20.42 -22.54 23.06
CA ARG A 197 19.80 -21.20 23.19
C ARG A 197 19.67 -20.53 21.82
N HIS A 198 18.44 -20.23 21.42
CA HIS A 198 18.11 -19.35 20.30
C HIS A 198 17.42 -18.08 20.84
N ASP A 199 18.17 -17.34 21.64
CA ASP A 199 17.74 -16.13 22.34
C ASP A 199 18.95 -15.20 22.46
N PRO A 200 19.21 -14.36 21.44
CA PRO A 200 20.38 -13.48 21.40
C PRO A 200 20.27 -12.34 22.43
N SER A 201 19.05 -11.92 22.74
CA SER A 201 18.74 -10.75 23.58
C SER A 201 18.55 -11.10 25.06
N HIS A 202 18.40 -12.40 25.37
CA HIS A 202 18.33 -12.99 26.71
C HIS A 202 17.02 -12.68 27.48
N PHE A 203 15.89 -12.63 26.76
CA PHE A 203 14.56 -12.33 27.31
C PHE A 203 13.54 -13.48 27.25
N VAL A 204 13.91 -14.65 26.71
CA VAL A 204 13.01 -15.82 26.65
C VAL A 204 12.82 -16.38 28.07
N THR A 205 11.62 -16.24 28.63
CA THR A 205 11.32 -16.69 29.99
C THR A 205 10.96 -18.17 30.08
N HIS A 206 10.46 -18.77 28.99
CA HIS A 206 10.14 -20.21 28.92
C HIS A 206 10.64 -20.77 27.58
N ARG A 207 11.51 -21.78 27.61
CA ARG A 207 11.96 -22.52 26.41
C ARG A 207 11.39 -23.93 26.46
N ILE A 208 10.62 -24.28 25.44
CA ILE A 208 9.99 -25.59 25.28
C ILE A 208 10.70 -26.30 24.13
N GLN A 209 11.44 -27.36 24.45
CA GLN A 209 12.05 -28.23 23.45
C GLN A 209 11.00 -29.24 22.97
N SER A 210 10.37 -28.93 21.84
CA SER A 210 9.22 -29.64 21.27
C SER A 210 9.13 -29.33 19.77
N SER A 211 8.56 -30.24 18.97
CA SER A 211 8.04 -29.85 17.65
C SER A 211 6.83 -28.92 17.77
N ALA A 212 6.51 -28.19 16.70
CA ALA A 212 5.26 -27.42 16.62
C ALA A 212 4.01 -28.31 16.76
N ILE A 213 4.09 -29.53 16.22
CA ILE A 213 3.00 -30.53 16.19
C ILE A 213 2.68 -31.04 17.61
N GLU A 214 3.69 -31.38 18.41
CA GLU A 214 3.53 -31.82 19.80
C GLU A 214 2.97 -30.69 20.68
N PHE A 215 3.47 -29.47 20.51
CA PHE A 215 3.00 -28.30 21.26
C PHE A 215 1.54 -27.95 20.91
N ALA A 216 1.17 -27.97 19.62
CA ALA A 216 -0.22 -27.82 19.18
C ALA A 216 -1.13 -28.90 19.81
N ASN A 217 -0.66 -30.15 19.86
CA ASN A 217 -1.36 -31.27 20.48
C ASN A 217 -1.51 -31.16 22.01
N ILE A 218 -0.69 -30.36 22.69
CA ILE A 218 -0.85 -30.00 24.10
C ILE A 218 -1.84 -28.83 24.22
N LEU A 219 -1.66 -27.80 23.38
CA LEU A 219 -2.45 -26.57 23.38
C LEU A 219 -3.95 -26.84 23.13
N MET A 220 -4.28 -27.64 22.11
CA MET A 220 -5.68 -28.00 21.78
C MET A 220 -6.38 -28.83 22.86
N LYS A 221 -5.63 -29.48 23.76
CA LYS A 221 -6.18 -30.22 24.91
C LYS A 221 -6.39 -29.32 26.13
N ALA A 222 -5.74 -28.16 26.16
CA ALA A 222 -5.94 -27.16 27.19
C ALA A 222 -7.11 -26.25 26.78
N GLN A 223 -8.20 -26.28 27.53
CA GLN A 223 -9.31 -25.34 27.30
C GLN A 223 -8.82 -23.91 27.52
N ILE A 224 -8.71 -23.14 26.43
CA ILE A 224 -8.31 -21.73 26.43
C ILE A 224 -9.56 -20.85 26.22
N PRO A 225 -9.82 -19.86 27.10
CA PRO A 225 -10.94 -18.94 26.93
C PRO A 225 -10.63 -17.91 25.84
N ASN A 226 -11.55 -17.76 24.87
CA ASN A 226 -11.51 -16.65 23.92
C ASN A 226 -11.68 -15.31 24.68
N ARG A 227 -10.82 -14.32 24.39
CA ARG A 227 -10.73 -13.04 25.14
C ARG A 227 -10.40 -11.85 24.23
N SER A 228 -10.91 -10.68 24.61
CA SER A 228 -10.43 -9.35 24.20
C SER A 228 -10.34 -9.06 22.69
N ARG A 229 -11.48 -9.13 21.98
CA ARG A 229 -11.60 -8.67 20.58
C ARG A 229 -11.12 -7.23 20.34
N LYS A 230 -11.17 -6.35 21.36
CA LYS A 230 -10.73 -4.95 21.23
C LYS A 230 -9.26 -4.83 20.80
N TRP A 231 -8.35 -5.70 21.28
CA TRP A 231 -6.94 -5.66 20.87
C TRP A 231 -6.72 -6.15 19.44
N HIS A 232 -7.43 -7.21 19.05
CA HIS A 232 -7.48 -7.74 17.69
C HIS A 232 -7.89 -6.64 16.69
N TYR A 233 -8.93 -5.86 16.98
CA TYR A 233 -9.40 -4.76 16.12
C TYR A 233 -8.36 -3.64 15.91
N TYR A 234 -7.59 -3.24 16.95
CA TYR A 234 -6.52 -2.24 16.77
C TYR A 234 -5.47 -2.73 15.76
N LEU A 235 -5.04 -3.98 15.88
CA LEU A 235 -4.03 -4.56 14.99
C LEU A 235 -4.56 -4.85 13.58
N GLN A 236 -5.83 -5.26 13.45
CA GLN A 236 -6.50 -5.42 12.15
C GLN A 236 -6.56 -4.10 11.37
N ALA A 237 -7.01 -3.02 12.02
CA ALA A 237 -7.11 -1.70 11.41
C ALA A 237 -5.72 -1.11 11.07
N LEU A 238 -4.72 -1.28 11.94
CA LEU A 238 -3.33 -0.92 11.65
C LEU A 238 -2.79 -1.69 10.44
N ASN A 239 -2.96 -3.02 10.40
CA ASN A 239 -2.49 -3.87 9.31
C ASN A 239 -3.12 -3.48 7.96
N MET A 240 -4.44 -3.30 7.94
CA MET A 240 -5.19 -2.93 6.74
C MET A 240 -4.77 -1.55 6.20
N MET A 241 -4.68 -0.54 7.07
CA MET A 241 -4.31 0.82 6.67
C MET A 241 -2.87 0.92 6.16
N VAL A 242 -1.93 0.26 6.84
CA VAL A 242 -0.52 0.25 6.42
C VAL A 242 -0.35 -0.57 5.14
N GLY A 243 -1.02 -1.71 5.02
CA GLY A 243 -1.01 -2.53 3.81
C GLY A 243 -1.59 -1.83 2.59
N GLN A 244 -2.70 -1.09 2.73
CA GLN A 244 -3.28 -0.31 1.62
C GLN A 244 -2.36 0.82 1.16
N GLU A 245 -1.79 1.59 2.08
CA GLU A 245 -0.84 2.66 1.76
C GLU A 245 0.41 2.08 1.06
N ILE A 246 0.92 0.93 1.50
CA ILE A 246 2.00 0.20 0.80
C ILE A 246 1.57 -0.22 -0.61
N SER A 247 0.47 -0.96 -0.77
CA SER A 247 0.01 -1.45 -2.08
C SER A 247 -0.34 -0.32 -3.06
N PHE A 248 -0.79 0.84 -2.58
CA PHE A 248 -1.00 2.04 -3.41
C PHE A 248 0.32 2.58 -3.98
N HIS A 249 1.33 2.83 -3.13
CA HIS A 249 2.62 3.33 -3.62
C HIS A 249 3.35 2.28 -4.49
N LEU A 250 3.16 0.98 -4.22
CA LEU A 250 3.66 -0.11 -5.06
C LEU A 250 2.97 -0.22 -6.43
N SER A 251 1.70 0.19 -6.57
CA SER A 251 1.01 0.17 -7.86
C SER A 251 1.36 1.39 -8.70
N VAL A 252 1.30 2.59 -8.11
CA VAL A 252 1.54 3.89 -8.76
C VAL A 252 2.98 4.08 -9.23
N GLU A 253 3.98 3.59 -8.50
CA GLU A 253 5.40 3.69 -8.90
C GLU A 253 5.63 3.01 -10.26
N HIS A 254 6.08 3.75 -11.27
CA HIS A 254 6.27 3.19 -12.61
C HIS A 254 7.50 2.27 -12.73
N SER A 255 8.54 2.49 -11.92
CA SER A 255 9.78 1.70 -11.97
C SER A 255 9.64 0.31 -11.33
N LEU A 256 10.53 -0.60 -11.72
CA LEU A 256 10.56 -1.96 -11.19
C LEU A 256 11.48 -2.04 -9.96
N SER A 257 10.91 -1.67 -8.82
CA SER A 257 11.63 -1.54 -7.55
C SER A 257 11.71 -2.84 -6.74
N GLU A 258 12.72 -2.96 -5.87
CA GLU A 258 12.93 -4.11 -4.98
C GLU A 258 11.67 -4.46 -4.14
N PRO A 259 10.97 -3.49 -3.51
CA PRO A 259 9.69 -3.72 -2.84
C PRO A 259 8.57 -4.26 -3.74
N TYR A 260 8.49 -3.83 -5.01
CA TYR A 260 7.47 -4.31 -5.95
C TYR A 260 7.71 -5.78 -6.33
N ILE A 261 8.97 -6.14 -6.63
CA ILE A 261 9.36 -7.54 -6.91
C ILE A 261 8.98 -8.43 -5.73
N ALA A 262 9.33 -8.01 -4.51
CA ALA A 262 9.04 -8.76 -3.30
C ALA A 262 7.54 -8.90 -3.00
N HIS A 263 6.70 -7.98 -3.50
CA HIS A 263 5.24 -8.10 -3.45
C HIS A 263 4.73 -9.18 -4.41
N VAL A 264 5.11 -9.12 -5.70
CA VAL A 264 4.51 -9.96 -6.76
C VAL A 264 5.08 -11.38 -6.88
N ILE A 265 6.20 -11.72 -6.22
CA ILE A 265 6.73 -13.11 -6.24
C ILE A 265 5.73 -14.16 -5.70
N SER A 266 4.70 -13.77 -4.95
CA SER A 266 3.62 -14.66 -4.50
C SER A 266 2.77 -15.19 -5.66
N GLU A 267 2.50 -14.35 -6.67
CA GLU A 267 1.78 -14.70 -7.92
C GLU A 267 2.50 -15.80 -8.71
N ALA A 268 3.83 -15.92 -8.52
CA ALA A 268 4.68 -16.92 -9.14
C ALA A 268 4.75 -18.25 -8.36
N LEU A 269 3.90 -18.47 -7.35
CA LEU A 269 3.91 -19.66 -6.51
C LEU A 269 2.63 -20.51 -6.68
N SER A 270 2.61 -21.67 -6.04
CA SER A 270 1.52 -22.66 -6.06
C SER A 270 1.79 -23.72 -4.99
N ALA A 271 0.80 -24.56 -4.66
CA ALA A 271 1.01 -25.74 -3.80
C ALA A 271 2.11 -26.72 -4.31
N GLU A 272 2.35 -26.76 -5.63
CA GLU A 272 3.39 -27.56 -6.30
C GLU A 272 4.76 -26.84 -6.39
N SER A 273 4.83 -25.60 -5.92
CA SER A 273 6.03 -24.77 -5.89
C SER A 273 6.68 -24.74 -4.50
N ALA A 274 7.95 -24.32 -4.45
CA ALA A 274 8.65 -23.97 -3.22
C ALA A 274 9.53 -22.73 -3.47
N LEU A 275 9.81 -21.97 -2.41
CA LEU A 275 10.63 -20.75 -2.49
C LEU A 275 11.97 -20.99 -1.82
N PHE A 276 13.07 -20.72 -2.52
CA PHE A 276 14.37 -20.50 -1.91
C PHE A 276 14.70 -19.02 -1.93
N ILE A 277 15.09 -18.44 -0.79
CA ILE A 277 15.32 -17.01 -0.67
C ILE A 277 16.73 -16.68 -0.16
N GLY A 278 17.42 -15.83 -0.93
CA GLY A 278 18.77 -15.35 -0.65
C GLY A 278 18.84 -14.39 0.53
N ASN A 279 20.04 -14.25 1.09
CA ASN A 279 20.33 -13.27 2.15
C ASN A 279 20.35 -11.82 1.60
N SER A 280 20.83 -10.86 2.40
CA SER A 280 20.82 -9.42 2.07
C SER A 280 19.40 -8.81 2.02
N MET A 281 19.10 -7.92 1.08
CA MET A 281 17.81 -7.24 0.97
C MET A 281 16.65 -8.18 0.62
N VAL A 282 16.85 -9.09 -0.34
CA VAL A 282 15.81 -9.99 -0.87
C VAL A 282 14.91 -10.62 0.20
N ILE A 283 15.48 -11.28 1.22
CA ILE A 283 14.68 -11.88 2.28
C ILE A 283 13.96 -10.86 3.16
N ARG A 284 14.56 -9.69 3.40
CA ARG A 284 13.93 -8.62 4.17
C ARG A 284 12.77 -7.99 3.42
N ASP A 285 12.87 -7.86 2.10
CA ASP A 285 11.81 -7.26 1.30
C ASP A 285 10.63 -8.22 1.14
N ALA A 286 10.87 -9.53 1.03
CA ALA A 286 9.81 -10.52 1.10
C ALA A 286 9.15 -10.60 2.51
N ASP A 287 9.91 -10.37 3.57
CA ASP A 287 9.42 -10.27 4.96
C ASP A 287 8.63 -8.96 5.22
N MET A 288 8.99 -7.86 4.55
CA MET A 288 8.35 -6.54 4.69
C MET A 288 7.14 -6.36 3.77
N TYR A 289 7.31 -6.66 2.48
CA TYR A 289 6.38 -6.29 1.39
C TYR A 289 5.64 -7.48 0.78
N GLY A 290 6.10 -8.71 0.98
CA GLY A 290 5.47 -9.90 0.44
C GLY A 290 4.02 -10.07 0.92
N CYS A 291 3.12 -10.42 0.00
CA CYS A 291 1.68 -10.53 0.25
C CYS A 291 1.15 -11.97 0.12
N ASN A 292 -0.08 -12.17 0.59
CA ASN A 292 -0.87 -13.35 0.27
C ASN A 292 -1.46 -13.23 -1.15
N TRP A 293 -1.91 -14.36 -1.70
CA TRP A 293 -2.44 -14.43 -3.07
C TRP A 293 -3.59 -15.45 -3.17
N THR A 294 -4.39 -15.36 -4.23
CA THR A 294 -5.54 -16.24 -4.52
C THR A 294 -5.34 -16.96 -5.85
N SER A 295 -5.68 -18.25 -5.91
CA SER A 295 -5.65 -19.04 -7.14
C SER A 295 -7.05 -19.25 -7.71
N ASP A 296 -7.31 -18.74 -8.92
CA ASP A 296 -8.57 -18.95 -9.64
C ASP A 296 -8.77 -20.41 -10.14
N ASN A 297 -7.76 -21.28 -9.97
CA ASN A 297 -7.72 -22.61 -10.56
C ASN A 297 -8.26 -23.74 -9.65
N HIS A 298 -8.76 -23.44 -8.44
CA HIS A 298 -9.31 -24.48 -7.57
C HIS A 298 -10.61 -25.04 -8.15
N SER A 299 -10.67 -26.36 -8.35
CA SER A 299 -11.94 -26.98 -8.72
C SER A 299 -12.91 -26.94 -7.54
N VAL A 300 -14.22 -26.90 -7.84
CA VAL A 300 -15.26 -26.95 -6.80
C VAL A 300 -15.14 -28.22 -5.94
N ALA A 301 -14.54 -29.30 -6.45
CA ALA A 301 -14.25 -30.51 -5.68
C ALA A 301 -13.08 -30.34 -4.70
N ASP A 302 -12.03 -29.60 -5.06
CA ASP A 302 -10.88 -29.32 -4.18
C ASP A 302 -11.29 -28.44 -2.99
N MET A 303 -12.16 -27.44 -3.23
CA MET A 303 -12.77 -26.62 -2.17
C MET A 303 -13.59 -27.44 -1.16
N MET A 304 -14.20 -28.56 -1.57
CA MET A 304 -14.96 -29.43 -0.67
C MET A 304 -14.08 -30.50 0.02
N LEU A 305 -12.81 -30.65 -0.35
CA LEU A 305 -11.88 -31.63 0.22
C LEU A 305 -10.79 -31.01 1.12
N LYS A 306 -10.40 -29.75 0.90
CA LYS A 306 -9.49 -29.02 1.80
C LYS A 306 -10.26 -28.50 3.02
N THR A 307 -10.12 -29.20 4.14
CA THR A 307 -10.94 -29.02 5.35
C THR A 307 -10.50 -27.87 6.24
N GLU A 308 -11.51 -27.20 6.84
CA GLU A 308 -11.46 -26.39 8.06
C GLU A 308 -10.53 -25.17 8.16
N LEU A 309 -9.54 -24.98 7.29
CA LEU A 309 -8.51 -23.95 7.43
C LEU A 309 -8.58 -22.90 6.30
N PRO A 310 -8.35 -21.61 6.60
CA PRO A 310 -8.57 -20.51 5.65
C PRO A 310 -7.58 -20.45 4.48
N CYS A 311 -6.37 -20.97 4.68
CA CYS A 311 -5.24 -20.77 3.78
C CYS A 311 -4.24 -21.92 3.86
N THR A 312 -3.35 -22.01 2.87
CA THR A 312 -2.22 -22.93 2.84
C THR A 312 -0.91 -22.17 2.72
N GLY A 313 0.06 -22.48 3.59
CA GLY A 313 1.42 -21.97 3.45
C GLY A 313 2.19 -22.69 2.35
N ILE A 314 3.34 -22.12 1.99
CA ILE A 314 4.29 -22.64 1.00
C ILE A 314 5.57 -23.15 1.70
N LEU A 315 6.31 -24.07 1.08
CA LEU A 315 7.62 -24.46 1.60
C LEU A 315 8.67 -23.40 1.25
N VAL A 316 9.26 -22.76 2.27
CA VAL A 316 10.28 -21.71 2.13
C VAL A 316 11.60 -22.14 2.78
N ALA A 317 12.72 -21.91 2.11
CA ALA A 317 14.06 -22.17 2.63
C ALA A 317 15.02 -21.00 2.35
N GLY A 318 16.05 -20.84 3.19
CA GLY A 318 17.11 -19.85 2.99
C GLY A 318 18.22 -19.99 4.04
N ASN A 319 19.45 -19.62 3.69
CA ASN A 319 20.64 -19.85 4.53
C ASN A 319 20.77 -18.86 5.70
N ARG A 320 19.76 -18.83 6.58
CA ARG A 320 19.64 -17.93 7.75
C ARG A 320 20.33 -18.42 9.02
N GLY A 321 21.20 -19.44 8.90
CA GLY A 321 22.11 -19.86 9.97
C GLY A 321 23.24 -18.84 10.17
N ALA A 322 24.22 -18.85 9.27
CA ALA A 322 25.31 -17.86 9.25
C ALA A 322 24.96 -16.57 8.46
N SER A 323 23.84 -16.56 7.71
CA SER A 323 23.43 -15.44 6.83
C SER A 323 24.36 -15.13 5.65
N GLY A 324 25.19 -16.10 5.24
CA GLY A 324 26.14 -15.97 4.14
C GLY A 324 25.50 -15.75 2.75
N ILE A 325 26.25 -15.10 1.86
CA ILE A 325 25.90 -14.94 0.43
C ILE A 325 26.47 -16.08 -0.44
N ASP A 326 27.38 -16.86 0.14
CA ASP A 326 28.06 -18.00 -0.44
C ASP A 326 27.16 -19.24 -0.55
N GLY A 327 27.36 -20.02 -1.62
CA GLY A 327 26.67 -21.30 -1.82
C GLY A 327 25.15 -21.23 -1.99
N LEU A 328 24.55 -20.05 -2.17
CA LEU A 328 23.09 -19.88 -2.21
C LEU A 328 22.43 -20.58 -3.42
N LEU A 329 23.02 -20.50 -4.61
CA LEU A 329 22.49 -21.16 -5.81
C LEU A 329 22.64 -22.69 -5.71
N SER A 330 23.82 -23.14 -5.30
CA SER A 330 24.15 -24.55 -5.03
C SER A 330 23.24 -25.16 -3.96
N THR A 331 22.92 -24.41 -2.89
CA THR A 331 21.95 -24.83 -1.87
C THR A 331 20.53 -24.87 -2.43
N ALA A 332 20.11 -23.87 -3.21
CA ALA A 332 18.78 -23.82 -3.82
C ALA A 332 18.54 -24.99 -4.79
N ILE A 333 19.56 -25.41 -5.53
CA ILE A 333 19.52 -26.60 -6.40
C ILE A 333 19.41 -27.88 -5.55
N GLY A 334 20.18 -28.00 -4.48
CA GLY A 334 20.08 -29.12 -3.53
C GLY A 334 18.70 -29.21 -2.87
N PHE A 335 18.12 -28.06 -2.49
CA PHE A 335 16.75 -27.95 -1.99
C PHE A 335 15.73 -28.39 -3.04
N ALA A 336 15.87 -27.98 -4.31
CA ALA A 336 14.99 -28.40 -5.41
C ALA A 336 15.02 -29.92 -5.66
N VAL A 337 16.17 -30.58 -5.47
CA VAL A 337 16.28 -32.05 -5.49
C VAL A 337 15.60 -32.67 -4.27
N GLY A 338 15.81 -32.10 -3.07
CA GLY A 338 15.26 -32.63 -1.82
C GLY A 338 13.73 -32.50 -1.68
N CYS A 339 13.13 -31.39 -2.13
CA CYS A 339 11.69 -31.16 -2.03
C CYS A 339 10.90 -31.66 -3.25
N ASN A 340 11.57 -31.85 -4.41
CA ASN A 340 10.94 -32.23 -5.68
C ASN A 340 9.73 -31.35 -6.09
N LYS A 341 9.74 -30.07 -5.70
CA LYS A 341 8.79 -29.03 -6.12
C LYS A 341 9.42 -28.12 -7.18
N ARG A 342 8.61 -27.34 -7.91
CA ARG A 342 9.14 -26.27 -8.79
C ARG A 342 9.71 -25.17 -7.89
N VAL A 343 11.03 -25.01 -7.86
CA VAL A 343 11.67 -24.00 -7.02
C VAL A 343 11.75 -22.67 -7.74
N LEU A 344 11.19 -21.62 -7.14
CA LEU A 344 11.58 -20.23 -7.39
C LEU A 344 12.71 -19.90 -6.42
N CYS A 345 13.85 -19.44 -6.94
CA CYS A 345 15.00 -19.01 -6.17
C CYS A 345 15.21 -17.51 -6.38
N VAL A 346 15.05 -16.69 -5.34
CA VAL A 346 15.25 -15.23 -5.45
C VAL A 346 16.56 -14.84 -4.76
N VAL A 347 17.45 -14.16 -5.48
CA VAL A 347 18.79 -13.76 -5.01
C VAL A 347 19.18 -12.39 -5.54
N GLY A 348 20.11 -11.70 -4.86
CA GLY A 348 20.78 -10.52 -5.41
C GLY A 348 21.96 -10.90 -6.31
N ASP A 349 22.31 -10.04 -7.25
CA ASP A 349 23.50 -10.10 -8.11
C ASP A 349 24.79 -10.55 -7.40
N ILE A 350 25.22 -9.89 -6.33
CA ILE A 350 26.43 -10.22 -5.57
C ILE A 350 26.39 -11.66 -5.03
N SER A 351 25.20 -12.16 -4.67
CA SER A 351 25.02 -13.56 -4.23
C SER A 351 25.08 -14.54 -5.41
N PHE A 352 24.49 -14.19 -6.55
CA PHE A 352 24.55 -14.97 -7.78
C PHE A 352 26.00 -15.04 -8.34
N LEU A 353 26.74 -13.94 -8.26
CA LEU A 353 28.15 -13.85 -8.66
C LEU A 353 29.06 -14.68 -7.74
N HIS A 354 28.81 -14.67 -6.43
CA HIS A 354 29.59 -15.46 -5.47
C HIS A 354 29.43 -16.99 -5.66
N ASP A 355 28.31 -17.44 -6.25
CA ASP A 355 28.02 -18.87 -6.50
C ASP A 355 27.68 -19.18 -7.96
N THR A 356 28.25 -18.42 -8.91
CA THR A 356 28.02 -18.60 -10.35
C THR A 356 28.37 -20.01 -10.84
N ASN A 357 29.35 -20.67 -10.22
CA ASN A 357 29.68 -22.07 -10.50
C ASN A 357 28.50 -23.04 -10.25
N GLY A 358 27.53 -22.66 -9.42
CA GLY A 358 26.26 -23.38 -9.24
C GLY A 358 25.45 -23.54 -10.52
N LEU A 359 25.62 -22.68 -11.54
CA LEU A 359 25.00 -22.84 -12.86
C LEU A 359 25.45 -24.14 -13.55
N ALA A 360 26.69 -24.61 -13.31
CA ALA A 360 27.16 -25.89 -13.82
C ALA A 360 26.48 -27.09 -13.13
N ILE A 361 26.01 -26.92 -11.89
CA ILE A 361 25.22 -27.94 -11.16
C ILE A 361 23.76 -27.89 -11.63
N LEU A 362 23.20 -26.69 -11.82
CA LEU A 362 21.85 -26.46 -12.34
C LEU A 362 21.64 -27.25 -13.64
N LYS A 363 22.58 -27.07 -14.58
CA LYS A 363 22.56 -27.65 -15.93
C LYS A 363 22.58 -29.19 -15.97
N GLN A 364 23.08 -29.85 -14.92
CA GLN A 364 23.11 -31.32 -14.83
C GLN A 364 21.73 -31.95 -14.60
N ARG A 365 20.74 -31.16 -14.13
CA ARG A 365 19.31 -31.52 -14.03
C ARG A 365 19.04 -32.90 -13.40
N MET A 366 19.68 -33.16 -12.26
CA MET A 366 19.51 -34.40 -11.47
C MET A 366 18.05 -34.54 -10.97
N LEU A 367 17.25 -35.41 -11.61
CA LEU A 367 15.94 -35.93 -11.16
C LEU A 367 15.01 -34.93 -10.41
N ARG A 368 14.92 -33.69 -10.88
CA ARG A 368 14.11 -32.62 -10.28
C ARG A 368 13.21 -31.91 -11.28
N LYS A 369 12.15 -31.26 -10.77
CA LYS A 369 11.33 -30.29 -11.54
C LYS A 369 12.18 -29.09 -11.99
N PRO A 370 11.76 -28.35 -13.04
CA PRO A 370 12.44 -27.13 -13.48
C PRO A 370 12.48 -26.06 -12.37
N MET A 371 13.50 -25.22 -12.41
CA MET A 371 13.81 -24.21 -11.40
C MET A 371 13.92 -22.83 -12.06
N THR A 372 13.30 -21.82 -11.44
CA THR A 372 13.44 -20.41 -11.84
C THR A 372 14.38 -19.72 -10.87
N ILE A 373 15.33 -18.93 -11.36
CA ILE A 373 16.23 -18.10 -10.55
C ILE A 373 15.96 -16.65 -10.91
N LEU A 374 15.34 -15.91 -9.99
CA LEU A 374 15.12 -14.47 -10.11
C LEU A 374 16.30 -13.74 -9.48
N VAL A 375 17.09 -13.05 -10.30
CA VAL A 375 18.27 -12.29 -9.88
C VAL A 375 17.94 -10.80 -9.90
N ILE A 376 17.96 -10.17 -8.74
CA ILE A 376 17.85 -8.72 -8.60
C ILE A 376 19.25 -8.13 -8.84
N ASN A 377 19.45 -7.49 -9.98
CA ASN A 377 20.68 -6.81 -10.38
C ASN A 377 20.54 -5.30 -10.21
N ASN A 378 20.86 -4.82 -9.00
CA ASN A 378 21.01 -3.40 -8.68
C ASN A 378 22.49 -2.94 -8.79
N ARG A 379 23.36 -3.83 -9.28
CA ARG A 379 24.79 -3.68 -9.56
C ARG A 379 25.67 -3.56 -8.32
N GLY A 380 25.22 -4.08 -7.16
CA GLY A 380 26.03 -4.11 -5.94
C GLY A 380 25.33 -4.50 -4.62
N GLY A 381 26.04 -4.35 -3.50
CA GLY A 381 25.56 -4.64 -2.16
C GLY A 381 24.54 -3.62 -1.61
N ALA A 382 23.37 -3.51 -2.24
CA ALA A 382 22.38 -2.46 -1.93
C ALA A 382 21.94 -2.37 -0.45
N ILE A 383 22.03 -3.44 0.34
CA ILE A 383 21.70 -3.41 1.78
C ILE A 383 22.39 -2.30 2.56
N PHE A 384 23.60 -1.88 2.16
CA PHE A 384 24.33 -0.81 2.85
C PHE A 384 23.72 0.58 2.64
N SER A 385 22.87 0.79 1.63
CA SER A 385 22.15 2.07 1.41
C SER A 385 21.04 2.31 2.44
N LEU A 386 20.49 1.24 3.02
CA LEU A 386 19.47 1.28 4.07
C LEU A 386 20.03 1.20 5.49
N LEU A 387 21.36 1.31 5.63
CA LEU A 387 22.07 1.32 6.91
C LEU A 387 22.72 2.70 7.14
N PRO A 388 22.87 3.17 8.40
CA PRO A 388 23.46 4.49 8.71
C PRO A 388 24.90 4.73 8.24
N VAL A 389 25.53 3.73 7.61
CA VAL A 389 26.85 3.87 6.97
C VAL A 389 26.77 4.69 5.68
N ALA A 390 25.64 4.67 4.97
CA ALA A 390 25.45 5.45 3.74
C ALA A 390 25.48 6.97 4.01
N ASP A 391 24.83 7.42 5.08
CA ASP A 391 24.71 8.84 5.45
C ASP A 391 26.05 9.50 5.86
N ILE A 392 27.06 8.69 6.23
CA ILE A 392 28.29 9.17 6.89
C ILE A 392 29.58 8.88 6.10
N THR A 393 29.50 8.19 4.96
CA THR A 393 30.67 7.67 4.23
C THR A 393 30.86 8.36 2.88
N ASP A 394 32.11 8.64 2.48
CA ASP A 394 32.41 9.17 1.14
C ASP A 394 31.86 8.21 0.05
N PRO A 395 31.10 8.68 -0.95
CA PRO A 395 30.50 7.81 -1.96
C PRO A 395 31.48 6.90 -2.70
N ARG A 396 32.77 7.25 -2.82
CA ARG A 396 33.78 6.38 -3.43
C ARG A 396 34.15 5.22 -2.52
N VAL A 397 34.23 5.46 -1.21
CA VAL A 397 34.44 4.41 -0.20
C VAL A 397 33.21 3.49 -0.14
N LEU A 398 32.01 4.07 -0.18
CA LEU A 398 30.74 3.32 -0.21
C LEU A 398 30.66 2.40 -1.45
N ASN A 399 30.89 2.94 -2.65
CA ASN A 399 30.90 2.15 -3.89
C ASN A 399 32.01 1.07 -3.91
N GLN A 400 33.23 1.40 -3.47
CA GLN A 400 34.37 0.48 -3.55
C GLN A 400 34.31 -0.66 -2.52
N TYR A 401 33.93 -0.38 -1.27
CA TYR A 401 34.10 -1.32 -0.15
C TYR A 401 32.80 -1.86 0.45
N PHE A 402 31.64 -1.26 0.13
CA PHE A 402 30.34 -1.69 0.65
C PHE A 402 29.42 -2.18 -0.47
N TYR A 403 29.15 -1.35 -1.48
CA TYR A 403 28.37 -1.78 -2.64
C TYR A 403 29.18 -2.72 -3.55
N THR A 404 30.52 -2.63 -3.55
CA THR A 404 31.42 -3.45 -4.39
C THR A 404 31.00 -3.47 -5.87
N SER A 405 30.65 -2.29 -6.39
CA SER A 405 29.83 -2.14 -7.60
C SER A 405 30.48 -2.75 -8.84
N HIS A 406 29.69 -3.45 -9.68
CA HIS A 406 30.21 -4.24 -10.81
C HIS A 406 29.53 -3.97 -12.16
N ASN A 407 30.22 -4.38 -13.23
CA ASN A 407 29.68 -4.39 -14.60
C ASN A 407 29.85 -5.76 -15.27
N ILE A 408 29.50 -6.83 -14.54
CA ILE A 408 29.50 -8.21 -15.05
C ILE A 408 28.14 -8.48 -15.71
N SER A 409 28.14 -9.14 -16.87
CA SER A 409 26.93 -9.53 -17.58
C SER A 409 26.43 -10.90 -17.08
N ILE A 410 25.28 -10.91 -16.40
CA ILE A 410 24.61 -12.16 -15.99
C ILE A 410 24.14 -12.96 -17.22
N HIS A 411 23.69 -12.29 -18.29
CA HIS A 411 23.41 -12.91 -19.58
C HIS A 411 24.60 -13.76 -20.08
N GLY A 412 25.80 -13.19 -20.15
CA GLY A 412 27.00 -13.89 -20.62
C GLY A 412 27.42 -15.08 -19.72
N LEU A 413 27.16 -14.99 -18.42
CA LEU A 413 27.36 -16.13 -17.50
C LEU A 413 26.34 -17.24 -17.79
N CYS A 414 25.07 -16.89 -18.02
CA CYS A 414 24.03 -17.86 -18.36
C CYS A 414 24.31 -18.53 -19.72
N GLU A 415 24.74 -17.77 -20.73
CA GLU A 415 25.15 -18.28 -22.04
C GLU A 415 26.32 -19.27 -21.91
N ALA A 416 27.37 -18.92 -21.17
CA ALA A 416 28.54 -19.78 -20.95
C ALA A 416 28.20 -21.13 -20.27
N HIS A 417 27.15 -21.17 -19.46
CA HIS A 417 26.63 -22.41 -18.85
C HIS A 417 25.45 -23.04 -19.62
N GLY A 418 25.01 -22.43 -20.73
CA GLY A 418 23.89 -22.87 -21.55
C GLY A 418 22.54 -22.86 -20.82
N VAL A 419 22.34 -21.94 -19.88
CA VAL A 419 21.11 -21.75 -19.09
C VAL A 419 20.23 -20.70 -19.79
N LYS A 420 18.90 -20.90 -19.82
CA LYS A 420 18.00 -19.90 -20.40
C LYS A 420 18.05 -18.63 -19.54
N HIS A 421 18.21 -17.48 -20.18
CA HIS A 421 18.19 -16.16 -19.56
C HIS A 421 17.04 -15.33 -20.14
N LEU A 422 16.45 -14.47 -19.31
CA LEU A 422 15.48 -13.43 -19.67
C LEU A 422 15.85 -12.17 -18.89
N GLU A 423 15.97 -11.03 -19.56
CA GLU A 423 16.13 -9.72 -18.94
C GLU A 423 14.76 -9.04 -18.89
N VAL A 424 14.37 -8.46 -17.75
CA VAL A 424 13.09 -7.73 -17.59
C VAL A 424 13.33 -6.34 -17.00
N LYS A 425 12.59 -5.36 -17.54
CA LYS A 425 12.71 -3.93 -17.21
C LYS A 425 11.36 -3.29 -16.86
N THR A 426 10.23 -3.88 -17.28
CA THR A 426 8.87 -3.41 -16.91
C THR A 426 8.11 -4.40 -16.03
N LYS A 427 7.12 -3.89 -15.29
CA LYS A 427 6.23 -4.70 -14.43
C LYS A 427 5.53 -5.84 -15.21
N MET A 428 5.12 -5.54 -16.45
CA MET A 428 4.45 -6.50 -17.32
C MET A 428 5.40 -7.60 -17.80
N GLU A 429 6.64 -7.26 -18.18
CA GLU A 429 7.68 -8.25 -18.52
C GLU A 429 8.01 -9.18 -17.35
N LEU A 430 8.11 -8.66 -16.11
CA LEU A 430 8.33 -9.48 -14.92
C LEU A 430 7.18 -10.48 -14.72
N HIS A 431 5.93 -10.02 -14.75
CA HIS A 431 4.74 -10.85 -14.62
C HIS A 431 4.67 -11.95 -15.71
N GLU A 432 4.92 -11.60 -16.98
CA GLU A 432 5.00 -12.57 -18.08
C GLU A 432 6.17 -13.57 -17.93
N ALA A 433 7.34 -13.11 -17.47
CA ALA A 433 8.50 -13.97 -17.24
C ALA A 433 8.24 -14.99 -16.12
N LEU A 434 7.62 -14.57 -15.02
CA LEU A 434 7.24 -15.44 -13.90
C LEU A 434 6.18 -16.49 -14.30
N ILE A 435 5.11 -16.09 -15.00
CA ILE A 435 4.06 -17.01 -15.46
C ILE A 435 4.61 -17.98 -16.53
N SER A 436 5.47 -17.51 -17.43
CA SER A 436 6.06 -18.37 -18.46
C SER A 436 7.12 -19.32 -17.92
N SER A 437 7.84 -18.97 -16.84
CA SER A 437 8.80 -19.89 -16.20
C SER A 437 8.11 -21.01 -15.41
N GLN A 438 6.96 -20.74 -14.76
CA GLN A 438 6.13 -21.79 -14.16
C GLN A 438 5.71 -22.86 -15.18
N LYS A 439 5.36 -22.44 -16.40
CA LYS A 439 4.88 -23.33 -17.48
C LYS A 439 6.02 -23.99 -18.27
N GLY A 440 7.26 -23.50 -18.13
CA GLY A 440 8.42 -23.98 -18.88
C GLY A 440 8.97 -25.32 -18.38
N ASP A 441 9.47 -26.15 -19.31
CA ASP A 441 10.13 -27.44 -19.02
C ASP A 441 11.66 -27.34 -18.93
N THR A 442 12.20 -26.14 -18.75
CA THR A 442 13.65 -25.87 -18.66
C THR A 442 13.94 -24.88 -17.52
N ASP A 443 15.15 -24.96 -16.97
CA ASP A 443 15.61 -24.01 -15.95
C ASP A 443 15.84 -22.63 -16.58
N CYS A 444 15.47 -21.57 -15.86
CA CYS A 444 15.47 -20.20 -16.36
C CYS A 444 16.01 -19.23 -15.31
N VAL A 445 16.94 -18.37 -15.71
CA VAL A 445 17.34 -17.16 -14.99
C VAL A 445 16.49 -16.00 -15.51
N ILE A 446 15.85 -15.27 -14.60
CA ILE A 446 15.20 -13.98 -14.87
C ILE A 446 16.07 -12.92 -14.20
N GLU A 447 16.70 -12.07 -14.99
CA GLU A 447 17.47 -10.92 -14.52
C GLU A 447 16.59 -9.69 -14.49
N VAL A 448 16.50 -9.06 -13.32
CA VAL A 448 15.83 -7.79 -13.10
C VAL A 448 16.90 -6.70 -12.98
N GLU A 449 16.87 -5.70 -13.86
CA GLU A 449 17.68 -4.49 -13.68
C GLU A 449 17.00 -3.51 -12.69
N SER A 450 17.76 -3.03 -11.71
CA SER A 450 17.27 -2.07 -10.71
C SER A 450 18.40 -1.12 -10.26
N SER A 451 18.15 -0.26 -9.27
CA SER A 451 19.08 0.83 -8.88
C SER A 451 19.15 1.02 -7.38
N ILE A 452 20.36 1.01 -6.81
CA ILE A 452 20.61 1.15 -5.36
C ILE A 452 19.99 2.44 -4.82
N ASP A 453 20.24 3.58 -5.47
CA ASP A 453 19.79 4.90 -4.98
C ASP A 453 18.27 5.09 -5.18
N SER A 454 17.72 4.56 -6.27
CA SER A 454 16.27 4.58 -6.53
C SER A 454 15.53 3.70 -5.53
N ASN A 455 16.01 2.48 -5.28
CA ASN A 455 15.41 1.60 -4.27
C ASN A 455 15.61 2.14 -2.85
N ALA A 456 16.75 2.77 -2.52
CA ALA A 456 16.95 3.42 -1.22
C ALA A 456 15.91 4.54 -0.99
N THR A 457 15.72 5.39 -2.00
CA THR A 457 14.74 6.48 -1.99
C THR A 457 13.32 5.94 -1.85
N PHE A 458 12.94 4.93 -2.63
CA PHE A 458 11.60 4.35 -2.63
C PHE A 458 11.27 3.59 -1.33
N HIS A 459 12.24 2.87 -0.75
CA HIS A 459 12.12 2.30 0.58
C HIS A 459 11.87 3.37 1.65
N SER A 460 12.62 4.49 1.61
CA SER A 460 12.45 5.60 2.54
C SER A 460 11.06 6.24 2.41
N TYR A 461 10.64 6.48 1.17
CA TYR A 461 9.32 7.00 0.81
C TYR A 461 8.19 6.12 1.36
N ILE A 462 8.14 4.81 1.02
CA ILE A 462 7.10 3.90 1.53
C ILE A 462 7.13 3.84 3.07
N ARG A 463 8.31 3.74 3.70
CA ARG A 463 8.41 3.74 5.17
C ARG A 463 7.78 4.98 5.80
N LYS A 464 7.96 6.16 5.19
CA LYS A 464 7.42 7.42 5.71
C LYS A 464 5.91 7.52 5.53
N PHE A 465 5.35 7.05 4.41
CA PHE A 465 3.88 6.96 4.23
C PHE A 465 3.24 5.89 5.11
N ALA A 466 3.82 4.69 5.20
CA ALA A 466 3.36 3.62 6.07
C ALA A 466 3.32 4.05 7.56
N CYS A 467 4.32 4.83 8.01
CA CYS A 467 4.33 5.43 9.34
C CYS A 467 3.14 6.40 9.56
N ARG A 468 2.85 7.27 8.59
CA ARG A 468 1.68 8.18 8.63
C ARG A 468 0.36 7.42 8.63
N ALA A 469 0.24 6.37 7.83
CA ALA A 469 -0.97 5.53 7.79
C ALA A 469 -1.22 4.85 9.15
N ALA A 470 -0.17 4.36 9.81
CA ALA A 470 -0.24 3.79 11.15
C ALA A 470 -0.66 4.84 12.21
N GLU A 471 -0.12 6.06 12.13
CA GLU A 471 -0.48 7.16 13.04
C GLU A 471 -1.91 7.67 12.83
N HIS A 472 -2.34 7.79 11.57
CA HIS A 472 -3.71 8.13 11.23
C HIS A 472 -4.68 7.05 11.73
N ALA A 473 -4.36 5.77 11.50
CA ALA A 473 -5.15 4.65 12.00
C ALA A 473 -5.32 4.73 13.52
N LEU A 474 -4.23 4.87 14.28
CA LEU A 474 -4.29 5.02 15.73
C LEU A 474 -5.08 6.27 16.17
N GLY A 475 -4.96 7.39 15.44
CA GLY A 475 -5.72 8.62 15.65
C GLY A 475 -7.23 8.50 15.39
N VAL A 476 -7.65 7.53 14.56
CA VAL A 476 -9.05 7.19 14.30
C VAL A 476 -9.58 6.17 15.33
N ILE A 477 -8.91 5.03 15.50
CA ILE A 477 -9.39 3.91 16.36
C ILE A 477 -9.43 4.32 17.85
N SER A 478 -8.64 5.31 18.26
CA SER A 478 -8.75 5.90 19.61
C SER A 478 -10.11 6.60 19.85
N LYS A 479 -10.75 7.12 18.79
CA LYS A 479 -12.01 7.88 18.85
C LYS A 479 -13.22 7.08 18.41
N LEU A 480 -13.08 6.21 17.41
CA LEU A 480 -14.05 5.17 17.08
C LEU A 480 -13.97 4.02 18.11
N SER A 481 -13.91 4.36 19.40
CA SER A 481 -13.98 3.36 20.47
C SER A 481 -15.40 2.77 20.45
N PRO A 482 -15.57 1.46 20.14
CA PRO A 482 -16.89 0.86 20.09
C PRO A 482 -17.54 0.96 21.48
N PRO A 483 -18.85 1.22 21.58
CA PRO A 483 -19.58 1.18 22.84
C PRO A 483 -19.33 -0.14 23.58
N GLU A 484 -19.24 -0.11 24.91
CA GLU A 484 -18.94 -1.31 25.72
C GLU A 484 -19.99 -2.43 25.58
N SER A 485 -21.16 -2.12 25.01
CA SER A 485 -22.22 -3.06 24.63
C SER A 485 -21.96 -3.82 23.32
N MET A 486 -21.08 -3.34 22.43
CA MET A 486 -20.83 -3.94 21.11
C MET A 486 -19.92 -5.17 21.21
N SER A 487 -20.51 -6.28 21.62
CA SER A 487 -19.92 -7.63 21.55
C SER A 487 -19.79 -8.18 20.11
N GLN A 488 -20.36 -7.49 19.13
CA GLN A 488 -20.41 -7.85 17.71
C GLN A 488 -19.59 -6.88 16.84
N GLY A 489 -18.40 -7.32 16.42
CA GLY A 489 -17.68 -6.82 15.23
C GLY A 489 -17.06 -5.42 15.27
N CYS A 490 -16.18 -5.16 14.30
CA CYS A 490 -15.99 -3.82 13.70
C CYS A 490 -16.89 -3.65 12.47
N HIS A 491 -18.05 -4.30 12.49
CA HIS A 491 -18.88 -4.58 11.34
C HIS A 491 -20.35 -4.40 11.71
N CYS A 492 -21.13 -3.83 10.80
CA CYS A 492 -22.57 -3.72 10.90
C CYS A 492 -23.21 -4.08 9.56
N LYS A 493 -24.39 -4.70 9.56
CA LYS A 493 -25.09 -4.98 8.31
C LYS A 493 -26.10 -3.89 8.00
N ILE A 494 -26.37 -3.71 6.71
CA ILE A 494 -27.46 -2.89 6.21
C ILE A 494 -28.77 -3.64 6.48
N GLN A 495 -29.54 -3.19 7.47
CA GLN A 495 -30.86 -3.73 7.80
C GLN A 495 -31.86 -3.45 6.66
N SER A 496 -31.82 -2.23 6.13
CA SER A 496 -32.66 -1.78 5.02
C SER A 496 -32.01 -0.63 4.26
N ILE A 497 -32.41 -0.47 3.01
CA ILE A 497 -32.11 0.68 2.18
C ILE A 497 -33.43 1.10 1.51
N SER A 498 -33.60 2.39 1.25
CA SER A 498 -34.74 2.92 0.50
C SER A 498 -34.34 4.19 -0.22
N TYR A 499 -35.11 4.58 -1.24
CA TYR A 499 -34.92 5.85 -1.93
C TYR A 499 -36.26 6.59 -2.07
N SER A 500 -36.22 7.91 -2.11
CA SER A 500 -37.37 8.77 -2.39
C SER A 500 -37.05 9.78 -3.48
N VAL A 501 -37.96 9.96 -4.43
CA VAL A 501 -37.87 11.03 -5.44
C VAL A 501 -37.98 12.38 -4.72
N TYR A 502 -37.09 13.30 -5.06
CA TYR A 502 -37.24 14.72 -4.73
C TYR A 502 -37.40 15.54 -6.02
N ARG A 503 -38.09 16.68 -5.89
CA ARG A 503 -38.16 17.74 -6.90
C ARG A 503 -38.06 19.10 -6.20
N ILE A 504 -36.97 19.83 -6.45
CA ILE A 504 -36.73 21.17 -5.93
C ILE A 504 -36.94 22.17 -7.07
N GLN A 505 -37.81 23.15 -6.90
CA GLN A 505 -37.92 24.25 -7.87
C GLN A 505 -36.68 25.15 -7.75
N LEU A 506 -36.01 25.40 -8.87
CA LEU A 506 -34.84 26.29 -8.92
C LEU A 506 -35.29 27.73 -9.21
N CYS A 507 -34.61 28.69 -8.58
CA CYS A 507 -34.85 30.13 -8.80
C CYS A 507 -34.30 30.63 -10.14
N ALA A 508 -33.43 29.85 -10.80
CA ALA A 508 -32.75 30.15 -12.05
C ALA A 508 -32.53 28.85 -12.86
N PRO A 509 -32.29 28.91 -14.18
CA PRO A 509 -31.91 27.75 -14.98
C PRO A 509 -30.59 27.11 -14.51
N PRO A 510 -30.41 25.78 -14.68
CA PRO A 510 -29.10 25.15 -14.59
C PRO A 510 -28.12 25.75 -15.60
N THR A 511 -26.89 26.04 -15.18
CA THR A 511 -25.84 26.66 -16.03
C THR A 511 -25.21 25.68 -17.06
N SER A 512 -25.69 24.44 -17.05
CA SER A 512 -25.53 23.38 -18.06
C SER A 512 -26.54 23.45 -19.21
N SER A 513 -27.72 24.06 -19.00
CA SER A 513 -28.83 23.95 -19.94
C SER A 513 -28.61 24.79 -21.21
N VAL A 514 -28.70 24.15 -22.38
CA VAL A 514 -28.71 24.84 -23.67
C VAL A 514 -30.07 25.55 -23.83
N LEU A 515 -30.07 26.81 -24.24
CA LEU A 515 -31.26 27.69 -24.32
C LEU A 515 -32.24 27.32 -25.45
N TYR A 516 -32.81 26.13 -25.38
CA TYR A 516 -33.93 25.66 -26.20
C TYR A 516 -35.08 25.17 -25.31
N HIS A 517 -35.75 26.09 -24.60
CA HIS A 517 -37.21 26.28 -24.69
C HIS A 517 -37.74 27.34 -23.71
N ASP A 518 -38.90 27.89 -24.07
CA ASP A 518 -39.65 28.93 -23.35
C ASP A 518 -40.30 28.37 -22.06
N ARG A 519 -39.48 28.15 -21.02
CA ARG A 519 -39.93 27.70 -19.69
C ARG A 519 -39.43 28.67 -18.62
N SER A 520 -40.37 29.33 -17.95
CA SER A 520 -40.10 30.25 -16.83
C SER A 520 -39.92 29.56 -15.47
N ILE A 521 -39.89 28.22 -15.43
CA ILE A 521 -39.77 27.41 -14.21
C ILE A 521 -38.82 26.23 -14.47
N PHE A 522 -37.81 26.11 -13.61
CA PHE A 522 -36.81 25.05 -13.65
C PHE A 522 -36.89 24.18 -12.39
N TYR A 523 -36.50 22.92 -12.51
CA TYR A 523 -36.53 21.95 -11.41
C TYR A 523 -35.24 21.17 -11.35
N ARG A 524 -34.72 20.94 -10.15
CA ARG A 524 -33.75 19.90 -9.86
C ARG A 524 -34.51 18.67 -9.37
N ASP A 525 -34.43 17.61 -10.16
CA ASP A 525 -34.95 16.30 -9.82
C ASP A 525 -33.79 15.36 -9.45
N GLY A 526 -34.08 14.40 -8.58
CA GLY A 526 -33.15 13.38 -8.14
C GLY A 526 -33.78 12.47 -7.09
N PHE A 527 -32.95 11.66 -6.43
CA PHE A 527 -33.34 10.74 -5.38
C PHE A 527 -32.53 10.99 -4.11
N ILE A 528 -33.20 10.94 -2.95
CA ILE A 528 -32.51 10.81 -1.66
C ILE A 528 -32.46 9.33 -1.31
N LEU A 529 -31.25 8.80 -1.17
CA LEU A 529 -30.97 7.47 -0.66
C LEU A 529 -30.96 7.51 0.88
N SER A 530 -31.61 6.55 1.51
CA SER A 530 -31.69 6.38 2.96
C SER A 530 -31.27 4.95 3.31
N LEU A 531 -30.20 4.80 4.09
CA LEU A 531 -29.60 3.52 4.46
C LEU A 531 -29.66 3.33 5.97
N THR A 532 -30.20 2.20 6.43
CA THR A 532 -30.36 1.87 7.86
C THR A 532 -29.47 0.70 8.25
N LEU A 533 -28.68 0.87 9.30
CA LEU A 533 -27.82 -0.15 9.89
C LEU A 533 -28.57 -0.99 10.95
N GLU A 534 -28.07 -2.18 11.27
CA GLU A 534 -28.65 -3.07 12.31
C GLU A 534 -28.67 -2.44 13.72
N ASP A 535 -27.83 -1.44 14.00
CA ASP A 535 -27.83 -0.65 15.23
C ASP A 535 -28.92 0.45 15.27
N GLY A 536 -29.67 0.63 14.18
CA GLY A 536 -30.72 1.65 14.01
C GLY A 536 -30.23 2.98 13.44
N SER A 537 -28.93 3.14 13.16
CA SER A 537 -28.38 4.35 12.56
C SER A 537 -28.83 4.51 11.11
N ILE A 538 -29.23 5.73 10.74
CA ILE A 538 -29.63 6.06 9.37
C ILE A 538 -28.62 7.04 8.78
N GLY A 539 -28.20 6.78 7.54
CA GLY A 539 -27.39 7.68 6.74
C GLY A 539 -28.07 8.05 5.43
N TYR A 540 -27.83 9.27 4.98
CA TYR A 540 -28.42 9.84 3.76
C TYR A 540 -27.38 10.18 2.70
N GLY A 541 -27.77 10.01 1.43
CA GLY A 541 -26.97 10.41 0.28
C GLY A 541 -27.83 10.86 -0.89
N GLU A 542 -27.27 11.67 -1.78
CA GLU A 542 -27.98 12.25 -2.93
C GLU A 542 -27.58 11.54 -4.23
N VAL A 543 -28.58 11.12 -5.00
CA VAL A 543 -28.40 10.51 -6.34
C VAL A 543 -29.17 11.36 -7.34
N ALA A 544 -28.45 12.27 -8.00
CA ALA A 544 -29.04 13.27 -8.86
C ALA A 544 -28.20 13.42 -10.16
N PRO A 545 -28.60 12.79 -11.29
CA PRO A 545 -27.86 12.84 -12.56
C PRO A 545 -27.79 14.28 -13.10
N LEU A 546 -26.76 14.63 -13.87
CA LEU A 546 -26.60 15.97 -14.46
C LEU A 546 -27.07 15.98 -15.93
N GLU A 547 -27.50 17.14 -16.43
CA GLU A 547 -27.97 17.29 -17.83
C GLU A 547 -26.88 16.97 -18.88
N ILE A 548 -25.61 17.02 -18.47
CA ILE A 548 -24.43 16.72 -19.30
C ILE A 548 -23.89 15.29 -19.11
N SER A 549 -24.39 14.53 -18.12
CA SER A 549 -23.95 13.15 -17.89
C SER A 549 -24.72 12.16 -18.77
N GLN A 550 -24.12 11.00 -19.07
CA GLN A 550 -24.75 9.96 -19.91
C GLN A 550 -25.97 9.29 -19.25
N GLU A 551 -26.16 9.50 -17.94
CA GLU A 551 -27.23 8.96 -17.11
C GLU A 551 -28.44 9.90 -17.04
N ASN A 552 -29.66 9.35 -17.12
CA ASN A 552 -30.91 10.06 -16.84
C ASN A 552 -31.65 9.48 -15.61
N LEU A 553 -32.72 10.15 -15.19
CA LEU A 553 -33.49 9.81 -13.99
C LEU A 553 -34.07 8.38 -13.98
N LEU A 554 -34.37 7.82 -15.16
CA LEU A 554 -34.84 6.43 -15.27
C LEU A 554 -33.68 5.44 -15.07
N ASP A 555 -32.54 5.69 -15.73
CA ASP A 555 -31.36 4.80 -15.68
C ASP A 555 -30.82 4.69 -14.24
N VAL A 556 -30.73 5.82 -13.53
CA VAL A 556 -30.32 5.82 -12.12
C VAL A 556 -31.38 5.19 -11.21
N GLU A 557 -32.68 5.30 -11.52
CA GLU A 557 -33.70 4.58 -10.75
C GLU A 557 -33.59 3.06 -10.95
N GLU A 558 -33.29 2.58 -12.16
CA GLU A 558 -33.06 1.16 -12.41
C GLU A 558 -31.83 0.64 -11.64
N GLN A 559 -30.74 1.41 -11.58
CA GLN A 559 -29.59 1.07 -10.72
C GLN A 559 -29.94 1.12 -9.22
N LEU A 560 -30.74 2.09 -8.76
CA LEU A 560 -31.20 2.16 -7.38
C LEU A 560 -32.12 0.99 -7.00
N ARG A 561 -32.98 0.55 -7.93
CA ARG A 561 -33.80 -0.67 -7.77
C ARG A 561 -32.95 -1.93 -7.71
N PHE A 562 -31.86 -2.01 -8.46
CA PHE A 562 -30.89 -3.11 -8.35
C PHE A 562 -30.17 -3.10 -6.99
N LEU A 563 -29.59 -1.96 -6.60
CA LEU A 563 -28.92 -1.79 -5.30
C LEU A 563 -29.86 -2.07 -4.13
N PHE A 564 -31.15 -1.72 -4.21
CA PHE A 564 -32.14 -2.04 -3.18
C PHE A 564 -32.18 -3.54 -2.82
N HIS A 565 -31.98 -4.42 -3.82
CA HIS A 565 -31.97 -5.86 -3.61
C HIS A 565 -30.60 -6.39 -3.16
N VAL A 566 -29.50 -5.83 -3.69
CA VAL A 566 -28.13 -6.30 -3.40
C VAL A 566 -27.63 -5.83 -2.03
N MET A 567 -27.93 -4.59 -1.63
CA MET A 567 -27.36 -3.99 -0.42
C MET A 567 -27.93 -4.59 0.88
N LYS A 568 -29.08 -5.28 0.85
CA LYS A 568 -29.75 -5.73 2.07
C LYS A 568 -28.99 -6.90 2.73
N GLY A 569 -28.56 -6.71 3.98
CA GLY A 569 -27.77 -7.69 4.73
C GLY A 569 -26.27 -7.66 4.42
N VAL A 570 -25.81 -6.76 3.53
CA VAL A 570 -24.39 -6.53 3.27
C VAL A 570 -23.69 -6.01 4.51
N THR A 571 -22.53 -6.58 4.82
CA THR A 571 -21.67 -6.19 5.94
C THR A 571 -20.78 -5.00 5.55
N ILE A 572 -20.95 -3.88 6.24
CA ILE A 572 -20.05 -2.72 6.21
C ILE A 572 -18.99 -2.88 7.29
N ASN A 573 -17.75 -2.48 7.02
CA ASN A 573 -16.69 -2.33 8.02
C ASN A 573 -16.66 -0.87 8.51
N TYR A 574 -16.64 -0.62 9.82
CA TYR A 574 -16.60 0.75 10.36
C TYR A 574 -15.31 1.52 10.02
N PHE A 575 -14.25 0.83 9.59
CA PHE A 575 -13.02 1.44 9.08
C PHE A 575 -13.09 1.86 7.59
N LEU A 576 -14.21 1.58 6.90
CA LEU A 576 -14.43 1.98 5.49
C LEU A 576 -14.17 3.48 5.18
N PRO A 577 -14.45 4.47 6.07
CA PRO A 577 -14.14 5.87 5.82
C PRO A 577 -12.64 6.19 5.76
N MET A 578 -11.78 5.27 6.20
CA MET A 578 -10.34 5.50 6.29
C MET A 578 -9.60 5.15 4.99
N LEU A 579 -10.24 4.40 4.08
CA LEU A 579 -9.55 3.64 3.04
C LEU A 579 -9.21 4.45 1.76
N LYS A 580 -9.05 5.78 1.85
CA LYS A 580 -8.61 6.71 0.77
C LYS A 580 -8.75 6.16 -0.68
N SER A 581 -9.92 6.32 -1.32
CA SER A 581 -10.32 5.77 -2.66
C SER A 581 -10.80 4.30 -2.73
N SER A 582 -10.48 3.43 -1.77
CA SER A 582 -10.87 2.01 -1.79
C SER A 582 -12.38 1.76 -1.55
N PHE A 583 -13.24 2.79 -1.48
CA PHE A 583 -14.70 2.60 -1.52
C PHE A 583 -15.13 1.87 -2.80
N SER A 584 -14.50 2.21 -3.94
CA SER A 584 -14.65 1.50 -5.22
C SER A 584 -14.20 0.04 -5.16
N SER A 585 -13.10 -0.26 -4.44
CA SER A 585 -12.65 -1.65 -4.23
C SER A 585 -13.58 -2.43 -3.31
N TRP A 586 -14.22 -1.77 -2.34
CA TRP A 586 -15.26 -2.37 -1.49
C TRP A 586 -16.54 -2.67 -2.28
N ILE A 587 -17.00 -1.74 -3.13
CA ILE A 587 -18.12 -2.00 -4.07
C ILE A 587 -17.82 -3.26 -4.90
N TRP A 588 -16.63 -3.37 -5.49
CA TRP A 588 -16.23 -4.55 -6.26
C TRP A 588 -16.19 -5.83 -5.41
N LYS A 589 -15.42 -5.83 -4.31
CA LYS A 589 -15.20 -7.04 -3.49
C LYS A 589 -16.42 -7.51 -2.70
N THR A 590 -17.32 -6.60 -2.32
CA THR A 590 -18.45 -6.90 -1.42
C THR A 590 -19.79 -6.97 -2.14
N LEU A 591 -19.96 -6.25 -3.26
CA LEU A 591 -21.21 -6.27 -4.06
C LEU A 591 -21.06 -7.00 -5.39
N GLY A 592 -19.83 -7.28 -5.85
CA GLY A 592 -19.55 -7.87 -7.17
C GLY A 592 -19.77 -6.93 -8.35
N ILE A 593 -19.92 -5.62 -8.09
CA ILE A 593 -20.27 -4.62 -9.11
C ILE A 593 -18.98 -3.94 -9.60
N PRO A 594 -18.65 -3.97 -10.91
CA PRO A 594 -17.48 -3.25 -11.42
C PRO A 594 -17.59 -1.75 -11.18
N VAL A 595 -16.47 -1.09 -10.88
CA VAL A 595 -16.42 0.34 -10.53
C VAL A 595 -17.01 1.22 -11.63
N CYS A 596 -16.76 0.87 -12.89
CA CYS A 596 -17.27 1.54 -14.09
C CYS A 596 -18.72 1.17 -14.46
N SER A 597 -19.38 0.29 -13.70
CA SER A 597 -20.79 -0.11 -13.94
C SER A 597 -21.80 0.65 -13.09
N LEU A 598 -21.37 1.35 -12.03
CA LEU A 598 -22.25 2.28 -11.31
C LEU A 598 -22.18 3.66 -11.93
N PHE A 599 -23.35 4.27 -12.15
CA PHE A 599 -23.48 5.65 -12.56
C PHE A 599 -22.86 6.60 -11.50
N PRO A 600 -22.02 7.59 -11.89
CA PRO A 600 -21.41 8.55 -10.98
C PRO A 600 -22.34 9.11 -9.88
N SER A 601 -23.58 9.51 -10.19
CA SER A 601 -24.48 10.02 -9.14
C SER A 601 -24.95 8.92 -8.17
N VAL A 602 -25.15 7.69 -8.67
CA VAL A 602 -25.52 6.51 -7.86
C VAL A 602 -24.38 6.11 -6.93
N ARG A 603 -23.13 6.10 -7.43
CA ARG A 603 -21.92 5.86 -6.63
C ARG A 603 -21.76 6.92 -5.53
N CYS A 604 -21.91 8.20 -5.87
CA CYS A 604 -21.82 9.31 -4.93
C CYS A 604 -22.84 9.20 -3.79
N GLY A 605 -24.13 9.01 -4.11
CA GLY A 605 -25.18 8.87 -3.09
C GLY A 605 -25.03 7.62 -2.23
N LEU A 606 -24.54 6.50 -2.79
CA LEU A 606 -24.24 5.29 -2.02
C LEU A 606 -23.10 5.50 -1.02
N GLU A 607 -22.03 6.19 -1.44
CA GLU A 607 -20.90 6.54 -0.58
C GLU A 607 -21.31 7.51 0.54
N MET A 608 -22.04 8.58 0.19
CA MET A 608 -22.61 9.51 1.18
C MET A 608 -23.49 8.79 2.20
N ALA A 609 -24.42 7.94 1.77
CA ALA A 609 -25.34 7.23 2.67
C ALA A 609 -24.60 6.28 3.63
N ILE A 610 -23.60 5.54 3.15
CA ILE A 610 -22.81 4.63 4.01
C ILE A 610 -21.95 5.43 5.00
N LEU A 611 -21.19 6.43 4.54
CA LEU A 611 -20.32 7.22 5.42
C LEU A 611 -21.13 8.02 6.46
N ASN A 612 -22.31 8.53 6.08
CA ASN A 612 -23.22 9.23 6.99
C ASN A 612 -23.83 8.28 8.04
N ALA A 613 -24.15 7.03 7.68
CA ALA A 613 -24.64 6.02 8.61
C ALA A 613 -23.56 5.59 9.62
N ILE A 614 -22.31 5.38 9.17
CA ILE A 614 -21.16 5.08 10.04
C ILE A 614 -20.91 6.25 11.01
N ALA A 615 -21.03 7.49 10.55
CA ALA A 615 -20.90 8.68 11.40
C ALA A 615 -21.99 8.73 12.48
N MET A 616 -23.25 8.49 12.11
CA MET A 616 -24.39 8.46 13.03
C MET A 616 -24.25 7.35 14.10
N SER A 617 -23.79 6.15 13.69
CA SER A 617 -23.50 5.01 14.57
C SER A 617 -22.48 5.33 15.67
N HIS A 618 -21.48 6.17 15.36
CA HIS A 618 -20.48 6.64 16.32
C HIS A 618 -20.84 7.94 17.04
N GLY A 619 -22.08 8.44 16.91
CA GLY A 619 -22.50 9.72 17.49
C GLY A 619 -21.71 10.93 16.96
N SER A 620 -21.19 10.83 15.74
CA SER A 620 -20.19 11.73 15.17
C SER A 620 -20.70 12.39 13.89
N SER A 621 -20.01 13.45 13.43
CA SER A 621 -20.32 14.06 12.14
C SER A 621 -19.52 13.38 11.01
N LEU A 622 -20.05 13.42 9.79
CA LEU A 622 -19.32 12.97 8.59
C LEU A 622 -17.96 13.68 8.47
N LEU A 623 -17.91 14.97 8.81
CA LEU A 623 -16.67 15.74 8.88
C LEU A 623 -15.70 15.18 9.93
N ASN A 624 -16.14 14.80 11.13
CA ASN A 624 -15.27 14.25 12.17
C ASN A 624 -14.75 12.84 11.84
N ILE A 625 -15.51 12.04 11.07
CA ILE A 625 -15.10 10.72 10.60
C ILE A 625 -14.08 10.83 9.47
N LEU A 626 -14.30 11.71 8.49
CA LEU A 626 -13.33 12.03 7.43
C LEU A 626 -12.14 12.86 7.94
N TYR A 627 -12.30 13.53 9.09
CA TYR A 627 -11.31 14.44 9.65
C TYR A 627 -11.29 14.42 11.20
N PRO A 628 -10.55 13.47 11.81
CA PRO A 628 -10.56 13.28 13.26
C PRO A 628 -9.84 14.41 14.03
N LEU A 629 -10.54 15.51 14.30
CA LEU A 629 -10.08 16.58 15.19
C LEU A 629 -9.67 16.00 16.56
N ARG A 630 -8.47 16.30 17.06
CA ARG A 630 -8.08 15.97 18.44
C ARG A 630 -8.88 16.85 19.40
N GLU A 631 -9.31 16.26 20.51
CA GLU A 631 -10.20 16.91 21.48
C GLU A 631 -9.68 18.27 21.94
N ARG A 632 -10.57 19.27 21.95
CA ARG A 632 -10.45 20.41 22.86
C ARG A 632 -11.45 20.16 23.98
N THR A 633 -10.98 20.31 25.21
CA THR A 633 -11.84 20.38 26.40
C THR A 633 -12.93 21.43 26.20
N GLU A 634 -14.12 21.13 26.72
CA GLU A 634 -15.36 21.86 26.53
C GLU A 634 -15.24 23.36 26.84
N GLU A 635 -15.59 24.21 25.88
CA GLU A 635 -16.65 25.22 26.01
C GLU A 635 -16.86 26.00 24.70
N LYS A 636 -18.13 26.30 24.42
CA LYS A 636 -18.65 27.39 23.56
C LYS A 636 -18.35 27.35 22.05
N SER A 637 -19.37 26.87 21.34
CA SER A 637 -19.94 27.44 20.10
C SER A 637 -20.06 28.99 20.17
N GLU A 638 -20.18 29.80 19.11
CA GLU A 638 -20.45 29.58 17.67
C GLU A 638 -19.36 30.19 16.75
N ASN A 639 -19.13 29.57 15.59
CA ASN A 639 -18.95 30.21 14.26
C ASN A 639 -18.45 29.17 13.24
N LEU A 640 -19.27 28.83 12.23
CA LEU A 640 -18.85 27.92 11.16
C LEU A 640 -18.05 28.67 10.08
N ALA A 641 -17.04 28.01 9.52
CA ALA A 641 -16.17 28.59 8.49
C ALA A 641 -16.88 28.67 7.13
N SER A 642 -16.96 29.87 6.56
CA SER A 642 -17.54 30.09 5.23
C SER A 642 -16.69 29.52 4.09
N ILE A 643 -17.37 29.15 3.00
CA ILE A 643 -16.79 28.69 1.73
C ILE A 643 -16.98 29.83 0.73
N ARG A 644 -15.91 30.22 0.02
CA ARG A 644 -16.02 31.20 -1.09
C ARG A 644 -16.44 30.47 -2.37
N ILE A 645 -17.35 31.09 -3.11
CA ILE A 645 -17.93 30.56 -4.35
C ILE A 645 -17.50 31.50 -5.50
N CYS A 646 -17.34 30.96 -6.71
CA CYS A 646 -17.15 31.75 -7.93
C CYS A 646 -18.52 31.96 -8.58
N ALA A 647 -18.88 33.20 -8.93
CA ALA A 647 -20.10 33.47 -9.69
C ALA A 647 -19.91 33.11 -11.17
N LEU A 648 -21.00 32.83 -11.87
CA LEU A 648 -21.02 32.50 -13.30
C LEU A 648 -22.06 33.38 -14.00
N ILE A 649 -21.63 34.08 -15.06
CA ILE A 649 -22.43 35.03 -15.83
C ILE A 649 -22.31 34.67 -17.33
N ASP A 650 -23.31 35.01 -18.14
CA ASP A 650 -23.28 34.83 -19.60
C ASP A 650 -23.19 36.20 -20.32
N SER A 651 -22.48 36.27 -21.45
CA SER A 651 -22.22 37.53 -22.16
C SER A 651 -23.38 38.06 -23.00
N SER A 652 -24.51 37.34 -23.11
CA SER A 652 -25.60 37.65 -24.06
C SER A 652 -26.29 39.02 -23.88
N GLY A 653 -26.39 39.58 -22.67
CA GLY A 653 -26.96 40.90 -22.41
C GLY A 653 -26.11 42.07 -22.95
N THR A 654 -26.57 43.33 -22.86
CA THR A 654 -25.71 44.47 -23.23
C THR A 654 -24.55 44.66 -22.22
N PRO A 655 -23.42 45.30 -22.61
CA PRO A 655 -22.28 45.51 -21.69
C PRO A 655 -22.69 46.15 -20.35
N GLU A 656 -23.56 47.17 -20.37
CA GLU A 656 -24.09 47.85 -19.18
C GLU A 656 -25.13 47.04 -18.36
N GLU A 657 -25.62 45.91 -18.88
CA GLU A 657 -26.46 44.95 -18.15
C GLU A 657 -25.61 43.84 -17.53
N VAL A 658 -24.72 43.21 -18.30
CA VAL A 658 -23.80 42.18 -17.80
C VAL A 658 -22.88 42.75 -16.72
N ALA A 659 -22.40 43.99 -16.91
CA ALA A 659 -21.59 44.69 -15.92
C ALA A 659 -22.37 45.18 -14.68
N ARG A 660 -23.71 45.15 -14.72
CA ARG A 660 -24.56 45.40 -13.55
C ARG A 660 -24.74 44.12 -12.74
N ILE A 661 -25.12 43.02 -13.40
CA ILE A 661 -25.20 41.69 -12.79
C ILE A 661 -23.86 41.33 -12.10
N ALA A 662 -22.74 41.67 -12.72
CA ALA A 662 -21.40 41.48 -12.15
C ALA A 662 -21.13 42.34 -10.89
N VAL A 663 -21.74 43.53 -10.76
CA VAL A 663 -21.68 44.34 -9.53
C VAL A 663 -22.61 43.78 -8.47
N ASP A 664 -23.85 43.44 -8.84
CA ASP A 664 -24.86 42.90 -7.92
C ASP A 664 -24.31 41.63 -7.21
N LEU A 665 -23.64 40.74 -7.96
CA LEU A 665 -22.97 39.55 -7.42
C LEU A 665 -21.76 39.88 -6.51
N VAL A 666 -21.04 40.98 -6.76
CA VAL A 666 -19.96 41.44 -5.87
C VAL A 666 -20.53 42.02 -4.57
N GLU A 667 -21.68 42.68 -4.61
CA GLU A 667 -22.41 43.13 -3.43
C GLU A 667 -23.00 41.96 -2.62
N GLU A 668 -23.39 40.85 -3.27
CA GLU A 668 -23.68 39.57 -2.61
C GLU A 668 -22.46 38.88 -1.99
N GLY A 669 -21.24 39.37 -2.26
CA GLY A 669 -19.99 38.91 -1.64
C GLY A 669 -19.16 37.91 -2.46
N PHE A 670 -19.48 37.69 -3.74
CA PHE A 670 -18.65 36.88 -4.63
C PHE A 670 -17.34 37.61 -4.97
N THR A 671 -16.19 36.98 -4.71
CA THR A 671 -14.86 37.57 -4.99
C THR A 671 -14.22 37.12 -6.31
N ALA A 672 -14.92 36.27 -7.08
CA ALA A 672 -14.50 35.78 -8.38
C ALA A 672 -15.71 35.59 -9.30
N ILE A 673 -15.53 35.90 -10.59
CA ILE A 673 -16.56 35.84 -11.63
C ILE A 673 -15.98 35.11 -12.85
N LYS A 674 -16.70 34.11 -13.35
CA LYS A 674 -16.48 33.48 -14.66
C LYS A 674 -17.56 33.99 -15.63
N ILE A 675 -17.17 34.41 -16.84
CA ILE A 675 -18.10 34.87 -17.88
C ILE A 675 -18.04 33.92 -19.08
N LYS A 676 -19.17 33.31 -19.42
CA LYS A 676 -19.34 32.60 -20.69
C LYS A 676 -19.38 33.63 -21.83
N VAL A 677 -18.34 33.60 -22.68
CA VAL A 677 -18.17 34.42 -23.87
C VAL A 677 -18.42 33.57 -25.13
N ALA A 678 -18.10 34.09 -26.31
CA ALA A 678 -18.36 33.45 -27.61
C ALA A 678 -19.86 33.13 -27.85
N ARG A 679 -20.74 33.93 -27.24
CA ARG A 679 -22.20 33.86 -27.40
C ARG A 679 -22.71 34.75 -28.55
N ARG A 680 -21.85 35.58 -29.14
CA ARG A 680 -22.20 36.52 -30.21
C ARG A 680 -21.38 36.33 -31.49
N ALA A 681 -21.88 36.90 -32.59
CA ALA A 681 -21.29 36.72 -33.92
C ALA A 681 -20.01 37.56 -34.16
N ASP A 682 -19.89 38.74 -33.53
CA ASP A 682 -18.64 39.51 -33.52
C ASP A 682 -17.98 39.44 -32.13
N PRO A 683 -16.77 38.87 -31.99
CA PRO A 683 -16.02 38.85 -30.73
C PRO A 683 -15.68 40.24 -30.16
N VAL A 684 -15.83 41.33 -30.91
CA VAL A 684 -15.74 42.71 -30.42
C VAL A 684 -16.85 43.00 -29.40
N GLU A 685 -18.05 42.45 -29.58
CA GLU A 685 -19.17 42.65 -28.65
C GLU A 685 -18.94 41.89 -27.33
N ASP A 686 -18.36 40.69 -27.40
CA ASP A 686 -17.94 39.94 -26.22
C ASP A 686 -16.77 40.62 -25.51
N ALA A 687 -15.81 41.20 -26.26
CA ALA A 687 -14.75 42.02 -25.68
C ALA A 687 -15.33 43.23 -24.94
N ALA A 688 -16.27 43.97 -25.54
CA ALA A 688 -16.90 45.14 -24.93
C ALA A 688 -17.61 44.81 -23.59
N VAL A 689 -18.20 43.62 -23.46
CA VAL A 689 -18.74 43.12 -22.19
C VAL A 689 -17.63 43.01 -21.13
N ILE A 690 -16.52 42.35 -21.44
CA ILE A 690 -15.40 42.19 -20.50
C ILE A 690 -14.81 43.56 -20.10
N GLN A 691 -14.71 44.49 -21.05
CA GLN A 691 -14.22 45.84 -20.81
C GLN A 691 -15.14 46.63 -19.85
N GLU A 692 -16.46 46.61 -20.04
CA GLU A 692 -17.40 47.30 -19.15
C GLU A 692 -17.53 46.60 -17.78
N VAL A 693 -17.56 45.26 -17.74
CA VAL A 693 -17.54 44.50 -16.48
C VAL A 693 -16.33 44.87 -15.65
N ARG A 694 -15.11 44.76 -16.22
CA ARG A 694 -13.86 45.08 -15.50
C ARG A 694 -13.81 46.54 -15.05
N LYS A 695 -14.41 47.46 -15.82
CA LYS A 695 -14.58 48.89 -15.47
C LYS A 695 -15.57 49.13 -14.32
N LYS A 696 -16.55 48.24 -14.11
CA LYS A 696 -17.54 48.32 -13.02
C LYS A 696 -17.10 47.60 -11.75
N VAL A 697 -16.67 46.33 -11.84
CA VAL A 697 -16.24 45.54 -10.68
C VAL A 697 -14.80 45.84 -10.23
N GLY A 698 -14.04 46.59 -11.04
CA GLY A 698 -12.64 46.92 -10.77
C GLY A 698 -11.70 45.72 -10.92
N CYS A 699 -10.42 45.91 -10.62
CA CYS A 699 -9.37 44.89 -10.78
C CYS A 699 -9.25 43.89 -9.61
N HIS A 700 -9.96 44.10 -8.51
CA HIS A 700 -9.86 43.31 -7.27
C HIS A 700 -10.74 42.05 -7.26
N ILE A 701 -11.55 41.87 -8.30
CA ILE A 701 -12.38 40.67 -8.52
C ILE A 701 -11.69 39.81 -9.58
N ASP A 702 -11.44 38.53 -9.26
CA ASP A 702 -10.91 37.57 -10.24
C ASP A 702 -11.91 37.45 -11.39
N LEU A 703 -11.46 37.72 -12.62
CA LEU A 703 -12.31 37.63 -13.83
C LEU A 703 -11.74 36.58 -14.76
N ARG A 704 -12.57 35.57 -15.05
CA ARG A 704 -12.28 34.45 -15.94
C ARG A 704 -13.25 34.53 -17.11
N VAL A 705 -12.84 34.05 -18.27
CA VAL A 705 -13.74 33.90 -19.42
C VAL A 705 -13.70 32.47 -19.95
N ASP A 706 -14.79 32.02 -20.56
CA ASP A 706 -14.98 30.66 -21.04
C ASP A 706 -15.67 30.73 -22.39
N ALA A 707 -14.98 30.26 -23.43
CA ALA A 707 -15.48 30.29 -24.81
C ALA A 707 -16.03 28.93 -25.27
N ASN A 708 -15.81 27.84 -24.52
CA ASN A 708 -16.25 26.48 -24.83
C ASN A 708 -16.04 26.14 -26.33
N ARG A 709 -14.83 26.40 -26.85
CA ARG A 709 -14.42 26.14 -28.24
C ARG A 709 -15.25 26.81 -29.34
N ASN A 710 -16.03 27.86 -29.06
CA ASN A 710 -17.00 28.38 -30.05
C ASN A 710 -16.39 29.28 -31.14
N TRP A 711 -15.22 29.89 -30.95
CA TRP A 711 -14.59 30.81 -31.93
C TRP A 711 -13.63 30.15 -32.92
N THR A 712 -13.59 30.66 -34.16
CA THR A 712 -12.44 30.39 -35.05
C THR A 712 -11.17 31.06 -34.51
N TYR A 713 -10.01 30.65 -35.02
CA TYR A 713 -8.73 31.22 -34.62
C TYR A 713 -8.69 32.76 -34.71
N GLU A 714 -9.16 33.31 -35.84
CA GLU A 714 -9.17 34.75 -36.12
C GLU A 714 -10.14 35.49 -35.19
N GLN A 715 -11.28 34.87 -34.87
CA GLN A 715 -12.26 35.40 -33.93
C GLN A 715 -11.69 35.48 -32.51
N ALA A 716 -11.06 34.39 -32.05
CA ALA A 716 -10.44 34.32 -30.74
C ALA A 716 -9.33 35.36 -30.60
N ILE A 717 -8.43 35.47 -31.59
CA ILE A 717 -7.36 36.48 -31.63
C ILE A 717 -7.91 37.91 -31.61
N LYS A 718 -8.98 38.19 -32.37
CA LYS A 718 -9.65 39.50 -32.38
C LYS A 718 -10.18 39.88 -30.99
N PHE A 719 -10.76 38.93 -30.25
CA PHE A 719 -11.15 39.13 -28.85
C PHE A 719 -9.93 39.33 -27.95
N GLY A 720 -8.93 38.45 -28.05
CA GLY A 720 -7.75 38.44 -27.19
C GLY A 720 -7.00 39.77 -27.18
N PHE A 721 -6.73 40.34 -28.36
CA PHE A 721 -6.08 41.65 -28.47
C PHE A 721 -6.89 42.82 -27.86
N LEU A 722 -8.20 42.69 -27.69
CA LEU A 722 -9.07 43.71 -27.09
C LEU A 722 -9.23 43.56 -25.58
N VAL A 723 -8.94 42.38 -25.00
CA VAL A 723 -9.14 42.11 -23.56
C VAL A 723 -7.85 41.81 -22.77
N LYS A 724 -6.71 41.56 -23.44
CA LYS A 724 -5.42 41.27 -22.78
C LYS A 724 -5.03 42.26 -21.66
N ASP A 725 -5.33 43.55 -21.86
CA ASP A 725 -4.97 44.62 -20.91
C ASP A 725 -5.98 44.76 -19.74
N TYR A 726 -7.02 43.92 -19.69
CA TYR A 726 -8.11 43.96 -18.70
C TYR A 726 -7.96 42.93 -17.55
N ASN A 727 -6.75 42.37 -17.38
CA ASN A 727 -6.38 41.47 -16.29
C ASN A 727 -7.33 40.27 -16.15
N LEU A 728 -7.46 39.46 -17.20
CA LEU A 728 -8.14 38.16 -17.13
C LEU A 728 -7.22 37.14 -16.46
N GLN A 729 -7.77 36.33 -15.55
CA GLN A 729 -7.03 35.28 -14.85
C GLN A 729 -6.70 34.10 -15.79
N TYR A 730 -7.65 33.76 -16.67
CA TYR A 730 -7.47 32.88 -17.83
C TYR A 730 -8.66 33.02 -18.80
N ILE A 731 -8.50 32.51 -20.03
CA ILE A 731 -9.57 32.10 -20.93
C ILE A 731 -9.63 30.57 -21.04
N GLU A 732 -10.80 29.98 -20.78
CA GLU A 732 -11.09 28.56 -20.99
C GLU A 732 -11.40 28.31 -22.48
N GLU A 733 -10.73 27.32 -23.06
CA GLU A 733 -11.05 26.72 -24.36
C GLU A 733 -11.36 27.74 -25.49
N PRO A 734 -10.40 28.60 -25.86
CA PRO A 734 -10.62 29.79 -26.69
C PRO A 734 -10.96 29.53 -28.18
N VAL A 735 -10.71 28.33 -28.71
CA VAL A 735 -10.70 28.05 -30.16
C VAL A 735 -11.34 26.71 -30.51
N GLN A 736 -11.98 26.63 -31.69
CA GLN A 736 -12.64 25.44 -32.24
C GLN A 736 -11.70 24.22 -32.45
N HIS A 737 -10.40 24.44 -32.58
CA HIS A 737 -9.43 23.39 -32.91
C HIS A 737 -8.31 23.32 -31.88
N GLU A 738 -8.14 22.14 -31.28
CA GLU A 738 -7.15 21.84 -30.25
C GLU A 738 -5.69 22.04 -30.71
N SER A 739 -5.43 22.05 -32.01
CA SER A 739 -4.12 22.40 -32.60
C SER A 739 -3.76 23.87 -32.39
N ASP A 740 -4.76 24.74 -32.36
CA ASP A 740 -4.58 26.18 -32.48
C ASP A 740 -4.44 26.86 -31.10
N ILE A 741 -4.61 26.11 -30.01
CA ILE A 741 -4.55 26.60 -28.63
C ILE A 741 -3.16 27.19 -28.31
N ILE A 742 -2.07 26.49 -28.69
CA ILE A 742 -0.69 26.98 -28.50
C ILE A 742 -0.50 28.29 -29.26
N ARG A 743 -0.86 28.30 -30.54
CA ARG A 743 -0.74 29.46 -31.43
C ARG A 743 -1.61 30.64 -30.97
N TYR A 744 -2.78 30.38 -30.40
CA TYR A 744 -3.66 31.41 -29.87
C TYR A 744 -3.02 32.06 -28.64
N CYS A 745 -2.46 31.23 -27.77
CA CYS A 745 -1.80 31.64 -26.54
C CYS A 745 -0.54 32.48 -26.85
N GLU A 746 0.28 32.06 -27.82
CA GLU A 746 1.44 32.80 -28.31
C GLU A 746 1.08 34.16 -28.95
N GLU A 747 0.09 34.21 -29.85
CA GLU A 747 -0.25 35.45 -30.57
C GLU A 747 -1.09 36.44 -29.73
N SER A 748 -1.93 35.98 -28.78
CA SER A 748 -2.80 36.85 -27.95
C SER A 748 -2.14 37.38 -26.68
N GLY A 749 -1.22 36.63 -26.07
CA GLY A 749 -0.64 36.94 -24.76
C GLY A 749 -1.55 36.65 -23.56
N LEU A 750 -2.61 35.84 -23.73
CA LEU A 750 -3.57 35.49 -22.68
C LEU A 750 -3.32 34.08 -22.09
N PRO A 751 -3.43 33.89 -20.77
CA PRO A 751 -3.36 32.56 -20.16
C PRO A 751 -4.54 31.69 -20.60
N VAL A 752 -4.28 30.46 -21.04
CA VAL A 752 -5.33 29.52 -21.50
C VAL A 752 -5.50 28.37 -20.52
N ALA A 753 -6.75 28.10 -20.14
CA ALA A 753 -7.15 26.89 -19.44
C ALA A 753 -7.79 25.88 -20.40
N LEU A 754 -7.57 24.58 -20.12
CA LEU A 754 -8.13 23.45 -20.86
C LEU A 754 -9.26 22.82 -20.04
N ASP A 755 -10.32 22.38 -20.71
CA ASP A 755 -11.45 21.66 -20.13
C ASP A 755 -11.85 20.55 -21.13
N GLU A 756 -12.60 20.87 -22.19
CA GLU A 756 -13.01 19.87 -23.20
C GLU A 756 -11.85 19.26 -24.01
N THR A 757 -10.64 19.82 -23.96
CA THR A 757 -9.42 19.18 -24.51
C THR A 757 -9.00 17.96 -23.71
N ILE A 758 -9.28 17.92 -22.40
CA ILE A 758 -8.92 16.81 -21.52
C ILE A 758 -9.97 15.70 -21.62
N ASP A 759 -11.26 16.05 -21.50
CA ASP A 759 -12.39 15.10 -21.51
C ASP A 759 -12.50 14.27 -22.80
N ASN A 760 -12.11 14.83 -23.96
CA ASN A 760 -12.23 14.16 -25.25
C ASN A 760 -11.03 13.28 -25.62
N CYS A 761 -10.12 12.99 -24.67
CA CYS A 761 -8.91 12.21 -24.96
C CYS A 761 -9.17 10.69 -24.92
N PRO A 762 -8.94 9.94 -26.02
CA PRO A 762 -9.03 8.48 -26.04
C PRO A 762 -7.75 7.77 -25.54
N GLU A 763 -6.74 8.54 -25.10
CA GLU A 763 -5.46 8.05 -24.57
C GLU A 763 -5.23 8.57 -23.14
N ASN A 764 -4.13 8.11 -22.51
CA ASN A 764 -3.70 8.59 -21.19
C ASN A 764 -3.51 10.13 -21.19
N PRO A 765 -4.21 10.89 -20.32
CA PRO A 765 -4.09 12.35 -20.24
C PRO A 765 -2.66 12.88 -20.06
N LEU A 766 -1.74 12.08 -19.51
CA LEU A 766 -0.33 12.45 -19.39
C LEU A 766 0.33 12.70 -20.76
N ASN A 767 -0.03 11.94 -21.81
CA ASN A 767 0.46 12.17 -23.18
C ASN A 767 -0.05 13.51 -23.75
N LEU A 768 -1.32 13.84 -23.45
CA LEU A 768 -1.96 15.08 -23.87
C LEU A 768 -1.32 16.30 -23.18
N LEU A 769 -1.05 16.23 -21.87
CA LEU A 769 -0.41 17.33 -21.14
C LEU A 769 1.01 17.64 -21.67
N VAL A 770 1.77 16.61 -22.08
CA VAL A 770 3.09 16.79 -22.73
C VAL A 770 2.99 17.53 -24.08
N LYS A 771 1.92 17.31 -24.85
CA LYS A 771 1.65 18.00 -26.13
C LYS A 771 1.38 19.50 -25.95
N TYR A 772 0.87 19.94 -24.80
CA TYR A 772 0.50 21.33 -24.52
C TYR A 772 1.51 22.10 -23.62
N ASN A 773 2.78 21.67 -23.63
CA ASN A 773 3.89 22.27 -22.88
C ASN A 773 4.30 23.67 -23.40
N HIS A 774 3.42 24.67 -23.25
CA HIS A 774 3.66 26.08 -23.59
C HIS A 774 3.46 26.98 -22.38
N HIS A 775 4.41 27.87 -22.10
CA HIS A 775 4.50 28.66 -20.85
C HIS A 775 3.28 29.54 -20.48
N GLN A 776 2.43 29.90 -21.44
CA GLN A 776 1.18 30.64 -21.19
C GLN A 776 -0.08 29.76 -21.27
N ILE A 777 0.01 28.52 -21.79
CA ILE A 777 -1.03 27.52 -21.53
C ILE A 777 -0.86 27.10 -20.07
N VAL A 778 -1.96 27.01 -19.33
CA VAL A 778 -1.94 26.64 -17.91
C VAL A 778 -1.85 25.11 -17.75
N ALA A 779 -0.73 24.57 -18.24
CA ALA A 779 -0.03 23.42 -17.67
C ALA A 779 1.19 23.88 -16.83
N LEU A 780 1.08 25.08 -16.22
CA LEU A 780 1.89 25.58 -15.09
C LEU A 780 3.39 25.86 -15.34
N GLY A 781 3.75 26.68 -16.33
CA GLY A 781 5.13 27.17 -16.53
C GLY A 781 5.60 28.24 -15.52
N SER A 782 5.90 27.87 -14.27
CA SER A 782 6.31 28.84 -13.21
C SER A 782 7.15 28.18 -12.09
N THR A 783 7.56 28.94 -11.05
CA THR A 783 8.01 28.29 -9.80
C THR A 783 6.77 27.76 -9.09
N ILE A 784 6.63 26.44 -8.95
CA ILE A 784 5.43 25.84 -8.36
C ILE A 784 5.72 25.48 -6.91
N LEU A 785 4.93 26.02 -5.98
CA LEU A 785 4.92 25.60 -4.59
C LEU A 785 3.72 24.68 -4.33
N PHE A 786 4.02 23.40 -4.23
CA PHE A 786 3.07 22.35 -3.96
C PHE A 786 2.72 22.25 -2.47
N LEU A 787 1.46 22.53 -2.14
CA LEU A 787 0.88 22.44 -0.80
C LEU A 787 -0.04 21.21 -0.73
N HIS A 788 0.31 20.28 0.14
CA HIS A 788 -0.38 18.99 0.29
C HIS A 788 -1.68 19.04 1.08
N GLY A 789 -2.52 18.02 0.97
CA GLY A 789 -3.76 17.89 1.72
C GLY A 789 -3.58 17.71 3.23
N PHE A 790 -4.69 17.67 3.98
CA PHE A 790 -4.65 17.61 5.46
C PHE A 790 -4.06 16.29 5.97
N LEU A 791 -4.44 15.17 5.35
CA LEU A 791 -3.84 13.86 5.63
C LEU A 791 -2.58 13.60 4.77
N GLY A 792 -2.08 14.66 4.14
CA GLY A 792 -1.03 14.63 3.15
C GLY A 792 0.28 15.23 3.63
N THR A 793 1.28 15.23 2.73
CA THR A 793 2.62 15.81 2.96
C THR A 793 3.32 16.17 1.66
N ASN A 794 4.45 16.88 1.75
CA ASN A 794 5.17 17.40 0.59
C ASN A 794 5.66 16.34 -0.42
N GLU A 795 5.70 15.08 0.00
CA GLU A 795 6.12 13.93 -0.83
C GLU A 795 5.06 13.45 -1.82
N GLU A 796 3.77 13.68 -1.57
CA GLU A 796 2.69 13.22 -2.48
C GLU A 796 2.78 13.87 -3.86
N TRP A 797 3.40 15.05 -3.91
CA TRP A 797 3.67 15.78 -5.14
C TRP A 797 4.95 15.33 -5.83
N VAL A 798 5.82 14.51 -5.23
CA VAL A 798 7.12 14.13 -5.82
C VAL A 798 7.00 13.49 -7.21
N PRO A 799 6.03 12.59 -7.51
CA PRO A 799 5.84 12.07 -8.87
C PRO A 799 5.50 13.19 -9.89
N ILE A 800 4.60 14.09 -9.53
CA ILE A 800 4.16 15.23 -10.36
C ILE A 800 5.30 16.23 -10.55
N MET A 801 5.99 16.58 -9.46
CA MET A 801 7.18 17.44 -9.47
C MET A 801 8.29 16.85 -10.35
N HIS A 802 8.52 15.54 -10.29
CA HIS A 802 9.53 14.87 -11.12
C HIS A 802 9.14 14.97 -12.60
N ALA A 803 7.88 14.65 -12.94
CA ALA A 803 7.38 14.73 -14.31
C ALA A 803 7.49 16.13 -14.94
N ILE A 804 7.24 17.21 -14.17
CA ILE A 804 7.27 18.58 -14.68
C ILE A 804 8.56 19.36 -14.35
N SER A 805 9.52 18.73 -13.66
CA SER A 805 10.78 19.38 -13.22
C SER A 805 11.62 19.98 -14.35
N GLY A 806 11.47 19.46 -15.58
CA GLY A 806 12.12 20.00 -16.78
C GLY A 806 11.50 21.30 -17.31
N SER A 807 10.26 21.63 -16.95
CA SER A 807 9.55 22.86 -17.37
C SER A 807 9.32 23.85 -16.23
N ALA A 808 9.30 23.42 -14.96
CA ALA A 808 8.91 24.23 -13.81
C ALA A 808 9.82 24.03 -12.59
N ARG A 809 10.21 25.11 -11.92
CA ARG A 809 10.98 25.03 -10.66
C ARG A 809 10.05 24.59 -9.53
N CYS A 810 10.00 23.29 -9.29
CA CYS A 810 9.12 22.70 -8.29
C CYS A 810 9.69 22.81 -6.87
N ILE A 811 8.83 23.15 -5.92
CA ILE A 811 9.08 23.22 -4.48
C ILE A 811 7.89 22.55 -3.80
N SER A 812 8.10 21.69 -2.81
CA SER A 812 7.01 21.22 -1.93
C SER A 812 7.40 21.37 -0.47
N VAL A 813 6.45 21.79 0.35
CA VAL A 813 6.70 22.12 1.77
C VAL A 813 5.74 21.38 2.68
N ASP A 814 6.29 20.77 3.72
CA ASP A 814 5.49 20.18 4.79
C ASP A 814 4.86 21.32 5.60
N LEU A 815 3.54 21.40 5.57
CA LEU A 815 2.75 22.44 6.24
C LEU A 815 2.92 22.31 7.77
N PRO A 816 2.86 23.41 8.56
CA PRO A 816 3.04 23.35 10.00
C PRO A 816 2.14 22.30 10.68
N GLY A 817 2.76 21.42 11.47
CA GLY A 817 2.08 20.27 12.09
C GLY A 817 2.01 18.99 11.23
N HIS A 818 2.54 19.01 10.01
CA HIS A 818 2.53 17.89 9.06
C HIS A 818 3.97 17.51 8.69
N GLY A 819 4.15 16.25 8.26
CA GLY A 819 5.44 15.69 7.82
C GLY A 819 6.61 16.00 8.77
N ALA A 820 7.67 16.63 8.25
CA ALA A 820 8.87 16.97 9.01
C ALA A 820 8.79 18.32 9.77
N THR A 821 7.74 19.13 9.59
CA THR A 821 7.69 20.52 10.07
C THR A 821 7.33 20.62 11.57
N LYS A 822 8.37 20.46 12.40
CA LYS A 822 8.31 20.53 13.87
C LYS A 822 8.18 21.97 14.37
N ILE A 823 7.05 22.28 14.99
CA ILE A 823 6.84 23.54 15.72
C ILE A 823 7.60 23.47 17.06
N LYS A 824 8.61 24.34 17.25
CA LYS A 824 9.33 24.47 18.52
C LYS A 824 8.62 25.47 19.44
N ASN A 825 8.29 25.04 20.66
CA ASN A 825 7.79 25.94 21.70
C ASN A 825 8.91 26.84 22.22
N CYS A 826 8.68 28.15 22.21
CA CYS A 826 9.46 29.14 22.97
C CYS A 826 8.55 29.76 24.03
N GLY A 827 8.53 29.16 25.23
CA GLY A 827 7.70 29.58 26.37
C GLY A 827 6.43 28.74 26.58
N ASP A 828 5.92 28.76 27.80
CA ASP A 828 4.76 27.94 28.26
C ASP A 828 3.39 28.47 27.82
N ASP A 829 3.33 29.55 27.05
CA ASP A 829 2.09 30.22 26.66
C ASP A 829 1.37 29.49 25.51
N LYS A 830 0.53 28.51 25.88
CA LYS A 830 -0.30 27.75 24.94
C LYS A 830 -1.37 28.57 24.22
N ALA A 831 -1.65 29.82 24.62
CA ALA A 831 -2.56 30.69 23.88
C ALA A 831 -1.91 31.15 22.56
N ALA A 832 -0.62 31.50 22.59
CA ALA A 832 0.15 31.89 21.40
C ALA A 832 0.30 30.73 20.38
N LEU A 833 0.25 29.46 20.81
CA LEU A 833 0.31 28.33 19.89
C LEU A 833 -1.01 28.07 19.15
N ARG A 834 -2.16 28.50 19.70
CA ARG A 834 -3.46 28.37 19.02
C ARG A 834 -3.63 29.34 17.84
N SER A 835 -2.91 30.46 17.82
CA SER A 835 -2.84 31.35 16.66
C SER A 835 -1.78 30.88 15.64
N LEU A 836 -0.62 30.39 16.09
CA LEU A 836 0.47 29.90 15.21
C LEU A 836 0.09 28.79 14.20
N LEU A 837 -1.07 28.14 14.36
CA LEU A 837 -1.61 27.11 13.46
C LEU A 837 -2.88 27.52 12.71
N SER A 838 -3.28 28.79 12.76
CA SER A 838 -4.36 29.26 11.88
C SER A 838 -3.89 29.34 10.43
N ILE A 839 -4.81 29.23 9.47
CA ILE A 839 -4.47 29.39 8.04
C ILE A 839 -3.85 30.78 7.81
N GLU A 840 -4.28 31.81 8.55
CA GLU A 840 -3.72 33.16 8.44
C GLU A 840 -2.21 33.22 8.74
N ILE A 841 -1.76 32.55 9.80
CA ILE A 841 -0.36 32.58 10.24
C ILE A 841 0.48 31.52 9.52
N ILE A 842 -0.09 30.37 9.15
CA ILE A 842 0.56 29.42 8.23
C ILE A 842 0.85 30.13 6.89
N ALA A 843 -0.09 30.91 6.37
CA ALA A 843 0.10 31.73 5.18
C ALA A 843 1.15 32.83 5.37
N ASP A 844 1.15 33.56 6.51
CA ASP A 844 2.20 34.56 6.81
C ASP A 844 3.61 33.94 6.94
N LEU A 845 3.71 32.68 7.39
CA LEU A 845 4.96 31.92 7.45
C LEU A 845 5.40 31.42 6.07
N LEU A 846 4.47 30.90 5.27
CA LEU A 846 4.73 30.44 3.90
C LEU A 846 5.09 31.59 2.97
N LEU A 847 4.50 32.78 3.13
CA LEU A 847 4.94 33.96 2.38
C LEU A 847 6.39 34.32 2.70
N LYS A 848 6.76 34.38 3.98
CA LYS A 848 8.15 34.64 4.40
C LYS A 848 9.12 33.57 3.91
N LEU A 849 8.66 32.32 3.78
CA LEU A 849 9.43 31.23 3.18
C LEU A 849 9.62 31.43 1.67
N ILE A 850 8.55 31.79 0.94
CA ILE A 850 8.61 32.13 -0.49
C ILE A 850 9.61 33.28 -0.71
N GLU A 851 9.45 34.40 0.00
CA GLU A 851 10.31 35.59 -0.07
C GLU A 851 11.78 35.31 0.28
N HIS A 852 12.07 34.19 0.96
CA HIS A 852 13.42 33.77 1.31
C HIS A 852 14.02 32.73 0.32
N VAL A 853 13.17 31.97 -0.38
CA VAL A 853 13.58 30.87 -1.28
C VAL A 853 13.58 31.28 -2.76
N THR A 854 12.79 32.31 -3.13
CA THR A 854 12.75 32.87 -4.49
C THR A 854 12.28 34.33 -4.50
N PRO A 855 12.87 35.21 -5.33
CA PRO A 855 12.34 36.55 -5.59
C PRO A 855 11.21 36.56 -6.64
N ASP A 856 11.03 35.45 -7.36
CA ASP A 856 10.12 35.33 -8.51
C ASP A 856 8.70 34.92 -8.08
N LYS A 857 7.72 35.14 -8.98
CA LYS A 857 6.32 34.73 -8.76
C LYS A 857 6.20 33.21 -8.60
N VAL A 858 5.31 32.80 -7.70
CA VAL A 858 5.11 31.38 -7.32
C VAL A 858 3.66 30.97 -7.54
N THR A 859 3.44 29.87 -8.25
CA THR A 859 2.11 29.26 -8.38
C THR A 859 1.91 28.22 -7.29
N LEU A 860 0.86 28.38 -6.51
CA LEU A 860 0.51 27.51 -5.39
C LEU A 860 -0.41 26.40 -5.91
N VAL A 861 0.13 25.20 -6.17
CA VAL A 861 -0.71 24.04 -6.49
C VAL A 861 -1.07 23.35 -5.17
N GLY A 862 -2.33 22.92 -5.02
CA GLY A 862 -2.70 22.19 -3.82
C GLY A 862 -3.97 21.37 -3.96
N TYR A 863 -4.11 20.40 -3.06
CA TYR A 863 -5.33 19.61 -2.87
C TYR A 863 -5.77 19.70 -1.39
N SER A 864 -7.05 19.47 -1.07
CA SER A 864 -7.60 19.47 0.29
C SER A 864 -7.17 20.70 1.15
N MET A 865 -6.47 20.53 2.28
CA MET A 865 -6.00 21.65 3.12
C MET A 865 -4.93 22.49 2.43
N GLY A 866 -4.04 21.89 1.65
CA GLY A 866 -3.03 22.61 0.87
C GLY A 866 -3.66 23.49 -0.19
N ALA A 867 -4.71 23.00 -0.86
CA ALA A 867 -5.60 23.84 -1.67
C ALA A 867 -6.18 24.99 -0.86
N ARG A 868 -6.68 24.74 0.35
CA ARG A 868 -7.28 25.78 1.21
C ARG A 868 -6.27 26.84 1.67
N ILE A 869 -5.02 26.46 1.92
CA ILE A 869 -3.92 27.38 2.29
C ILE A 869 -3.38 28.11 1.06
N ALA A 870 -3.23 27.43 -0.09
CA ALA A 870 -2.86 28.03 -1.37
C ALA A 870 -3.86 29.12 -1.77
N LEU A 871 -5.14 28.76 -1.77
CA LEU A 871 -6.26 29.67 -1.99
C LEU A 871 -6.23 30.85 -1.00
N TYR A 872 -6.03 30.60 0.30
CA TYR A 872 -5.94 31.68 1.28
C TYR A 872 -4.74 32.60 1.04
N MET A 873 -3.57 32.06 0.69
CA MET A 873 -2.36 32.85 0.39
C MET A 873 -2.56 33.74 -0.83
N ALA A 874 -3.15 33.21 -1.91
CA ALA A 874 -3.53 34.01 -3.08
C ALA A 874 -4.54 35.11 -2.71
N LEU A 875 -5.49 34.82 -1.82
CA LEU A 875 -6.53 35.76 -1.37
C LEU A 875 -6.08 36.79 -0.32
N LYS A 876 -4.90 36.64 0.30
CA LYS A 876 -4.33 37.61 1.27
C LYS A 876 -3.12 38.36 0.71
N PHE A 877 -2.39 37.75 -0.24
CA PHE A 877 -1.15 38.29 -0.79
C PHE A 877 -1.18 38.36 -2.33
N SER A 878 -2.35 38.65 -2.90
CA SER A 878 -2.58 38.88 -4.34
C SER A 878 -1.45 39.69 -5.00
N ASP A 879 -1.06 40.76 -4.34
CA ASP A 879 -0.11 41.77 -4.80
C ASP A 879 1.33 41.24 -4.92
N LYS A 880 1.61 40.06 -4.34
CA LYS A 880 2.88 39.33 -4.46
C LYS A 880 2.93 38.40 -5.68
N GLY A 881 1.83 38.26 -6.42
CA GLY A 881 1.77 37.46 -7.65
C GLY A 881 1.72 35.95 -7.41
N LEU A 882 0.89 35.51 -6.47
CA LEU A 882 0.64 34.10 -6.18
C LEU A 882 -0.58 33.59 -6.98
N LEU A 883 -0.40 32.53 -7.77
CA LEU A 883 -1.46 31.86 -8.54
C LEU A 883 -1.95 30.59 -7.81
N TYR A 884 -3.11 30.04 -8.19
CA TYR A 884 -3.66 28.82 -7.58
C TYR A 884 -4.29 27.89 -8.62
N TYR A 885 -4.05 26.58 -8.48
CA TYR A 885 -4.60 25.52 -9.33
C TYR A 885 -5.18 24.38 -8.47
N ARG A 886 -6.25 23.74 -8.97
CA ARG A 886 -7.03 22.70 -8.28
C ARG A 886 -7.28 21.53 -9.23
N GLU A 887 -6.81 20.34 -8.86
CA GLU A 887 -7.26 19.10 -9.48
C GLU A 887 -8.57 18.59 -8.86
N VAL A 888 -9.35 17.91 -9.68
CA VAL A 888 -10.23 16.81 -9.30
C VAL A 888 -9.74 15.61 -10.11
N LEU A 889 -9.53 14.47 -9.46
CA LEU A 889 -9.08 13.22 -10.10
C LEU A 889 -10.21 12.20 -9.97
N ASP A 890 -10.54 11.50 -11.06
CA ASP A 890 -11.57 10.46 -11.15
C ASP A 890 -11.10 9.06 -10.67
#